data_AF-A0A212EWK3-F1
#
_entry.id   AF-A0A212EWK3-F1
#
_cell.length_a   1.000
_cell.length_b   1.000
_cell.length_c   1.000
_cell.angle_alpha   90.00
_cell.angle_beta   90.00
_cell.angle_gamma   90.00
#
_symmetry.space_group_name_H-M   'P 1'
#
loop_
_entity.id
_entity.type
_entity.pdbx_description
1 polymer ?
#
loop_
_entity_poly.entity_id
_entity_poly.type
_entity_poly.pdbx_seq_one_letter_code
_entity_poly.pdbx_strand_id
1 'polypeptide(L)'
;MRISMVILLIIKNILGILTLFSPNCVTPPMECPNDNITFWLYTRENSNNPVELKAMKPESLKTAPWVKGAPIKILIHGYTGHQNFSPNTEIRPAYLECCNYNIITVDYNKIALEPCYIEAARNTELVGMCTAQLIDEMVTNHGFRLTDIHIIGFSLGGQTAGFIANYLKAGKLPRISALDPALPLFATMDNRKKIDSGDADFVDVLHTNALSKGKLETCGHADFFANGGYTQPGCMQTENQTKSGCDHARAPMYFAESIITKTGFYATKCFSFIAYLLGWCDLISLNEQVLYGEYGLRNLSLVYVSIKDVVSNRQGRIQNATVLSGFAATTSNFGINSGLCPFQIFGYITQRKKPQSVRDLLKTGSCIPAPYRCPHPKMQYYLYTRTTQEKGELLNTLDNDSLTRSRFNTKHPTKVVVHGFGGGRNLSPSTDMRNAYFARGNYNIIIVDYGSLVKEPCLSQIEWAPRFAATCITQLVEYLQYHPKKAVPPEKIHTIGYSVGAHILGLVANHLSEGKLGRITGLDPTIFFYMGNNRSRDLDYTDAHFVDILHTGAGILGQWGPNGHADFYVNGGSSQPGCAHDTIFQTLSCDHTKVTPYFIESITSPVGFWAGPCPNLFSYLIGWCEPKDTEYVLMGEHVTHKARGVYYVTTNANPPYARGFPGKNRKLRSISPYS
;
A
#
# COMPACT_ATOMS: atom_id res chain seq x y z
N MET A 1 42.26 13.81 -2.02
CA MET A 1 41.29 13.55 -0.92
C MET A 1 39.85 13.22 -1.36
N ARG A 2 39.50 13.04 -2.65
CA ARG A 2 38.15 12.60 -3.09
C ARG A 2 38.06 11.15 -3.60
N ILE A 3 39.19 10.45 -3.74
CA ILE A 3 39.24 9.05 -4.20
C ILE A 3 38.99 8.07 -3.04
N SER A 4 39.35 8.43 -1.80
CA SER A 4 39.15 7.57 -0.61
C SER A 4 37.68 7.39 -0.21
N MET A 5 36.78 8.32 -0.56
CA MET A 5 35.37 8.25 -0.17
C MET A 5 34.55 7.34 -1.11
N VAL A 6 34.92 7.30 -2.39
CA VAL A 6 34.34 6.39 -3.39
C VAL A 6 34.80 4.96 -3.13
N ILE A 7 36.06 4.76 -2.73
CA ILE A 7 36.57 3.45 -2.31
C ILE A 7 35.89 2.99 -1.01
N LEU A 8 35.62 3.88 -0.04
CA LEU A 8 34.85 3.52 1.16
C LEU A 8 33.39 3.14 0.86
N LEU A 9 32.75 3.81 -0.10
CA LEU A 9 31.38 3.50 -0.57
C LEU A 9 31.32 2.19 -1.36
N ILE A 10 32.35 1.91 -2.17
CA ILE A 10 32.50 0.65 -2.89
C ILE A 10 32.83 -0.49 -1.91
N ILE A 11 33.67 -0.27 -0.89
CA ILE A 11 33.94 -1.26 0.15
C ILE A 11 32.70 -1.49 1.03
N LYS A 12 31.91 -0.47 1.38
CA LYS A 12 30.62 -0.65 2.08
C LYS A 12 29.59 -1.42 1.23
N ASN A 13 29.52 -1.15 -0.08
CA ASN A 13 28.63 -1.89 -0.99
C ASN A 13 29.14 -3.32 -1.26
N ILE A 14 30.45 -3.54 -1.37
CA ILE A 14 31.04 -4.88 -1.53
C ILE A 14 30.89 -5.70 -0.23
N LEU A 15 31.08 -5.09 0.95
CA LEU A 15 30.77 -5.75 2.23
C LEU A 15 29.26 -6.04 2.38
N GLY A 16 28.38 -5.15 1.92
CA GLY A 16 26.93 -5.38 1.87
C GLY A 16 26.48 -6.43 0.83
N ILE A 17 27.32 -6.74 -0.16
CA ILE A 17 27.09 -7.79 -1.18
C ILE A 17 27.62 -9.14 -0.68
N LEU A 18 28.74 -9.17 0.07
CA LEU A 18 29.28 -10.37 0.70
C LEU A 18 28.41 -10.90 1.87
N THR A 19 27.55 -10.06 2.45
CA THR A 19 26.61 -10.47 3.50
C THR A 19 25.38 -11.21 2.96
N LEU A 20 25.01 -11.08 1.69
CA LEU A 20 23.76 -11.69 1.17
C LEU A 20 23.91 -13.14 0.69
N PHE A 21 25.13 -13.61 0.48
CA PHE A 21 25.44 -15.03 0.28
C PHE A 21 26.41 -15.47 1.36
N SER A 22 25.96 -15.38 2.61
CA SER A 22 26.68 -16.04 3.69
C SER A 22 26.43 -17.54 3.57
N PRO A 23 27.46 -18.39 3.40
CA PRO A 23 27.30 -19.84 3.37
C PRO A 23 26.74 -20.43 4.68
N ASN A 24 26.51 -19.60 5.69
CA ASN A 24 26.06 -19.98 7.03
C ASN A 24 24.56 -19.72 7.28
N CYS A 25 23.78 -19.32 6.27
CA CYS A 25 22.34 -19.12 6.44
C CYS A 25 21.61 -20.47 6.54
N VAL A 26 20.83 -20.66 7.61
CA VAL A 26 20.20 -21.94 7.93
C VAL A 26 18.77 -21.97 7.39
N THR A 27 18.46 -23.01 6.61
CA THR A 27 17.11 -23.33 6.13
C THR A 27 16.77 -24.76 6.59
N PRO A 28 16.19 -24.91 7.81
CA PRO A 28 15.86 -26.22 8.33
C PRO A 28 14.76 -26.87 7.49
N PRO A 29 14.63 -28.21 7.52
CA PRO A 29 13.48 -28.88 6.94
C PRO A 29 12.19 -28.42 7.62
N MET A 30 11.08 -28.45 6.86
CA MET A 30 9.74 -28.14 7.36
C MET A 30 9.18 -29.28 8.23
N GLU A 31 9.83 -29.54 9.35
CA GLU A 31 9.50 -30.63 10.28
C GLU A 31 9.65 -30.18 11.74
N CYS A 32 8.71 -30.64 12.58
CA CYS A 32 8.69 -30.40 14.02
C CYS A 32 8.61 -31.74 14.78
N PRO A 33 9.30 -31.90 15.93
CA PRO A 33 10.04 -30.88 16.67
C PRO A 33 11.35 -30.49 15.96
N ASN A 34 11.80 -29.25 16.19
CA ASN A 34 13.00 -28.70 15.55
C ASN A 34 13.95 -28.12 16.60
N ASP A 35 15.20 -28.58 16.63
CA ASP A 35 16.19 -28.18 17.64
C ASP A 35 16.67 -26.71 17.53
N ASN A 36 16.28 -26.03 16.45
CA ASN A 36 16.55 -24.60 16.29
C ASN A 36 15.48 -23.72 16.94
N ILE A 37 14.37 -24.30 17.38
CA ILE A 37 13.23 -23.58 17.95
C ILE A 37 13.03 -24.09 19.38
N THR A 38 13.18 -23.19 20.34
CA THR A 38 13.07 -23.52 21.77
C THR A 38 11.99 -22.66 22.43
N PHE A 39 11.39 -23.19 23.48
CA PHE A 39 10.27 -22.57 24.19
C PHE A 39 10.63 -22.44 25.66
N TRP A 40 10.54 -21.23 26.21
CA TRP A 40 11.02 -20.94 27.57
C TRP A 40 9.89 -20.40 28.43
N LEU A 41 9.56 -21.12 29.50
CA LEU A 41 8.53 -20.74 30.46
C LEU A 41 9.11 -19.84 31.56
N TYR A 42 8.51 -18.67 31.68
CA TYR A 42 8.72 -17.70 32.72
C TYR A 42 7.44 -17.48 33.53
N THR A 43 7.62 -17.39 34.82
CA THR A 43 6.63 -17.00 35.83
C THR A 43 7.32 -16.03 36.79
N ARG A 44 6.56 -15.48 37.73
CA ARG A 44 7.12 -14.58 38.74
C ARG A 44 8.16 -15.28 39.63
N GLU A 45 7.98 -16.57 39.91
CA GLU A 45 8.87 -17.33 40.79
C GLU A 45 10.18 -17.75 40.12
N ASN A 46 10.16 -17.96 38.79
CA ASN A 46 11.32 -18.42 38.03
C ASN A 46 11.80 -17.40 36.98
N SER A 47 11.56 -16.10 37.21
CA SER A 47 11.85 -15.03 36.24
C SER A 47 13.32 -14.98 35.77
N ASN A 48 14.26 -15.38 36.64
CA ASN A 48 15.70 -15.42 36.37
C ASN A 48 16.20 -16.81 35.95
N ASN A 49 15.41 -17.86 36.16
CA ASN A 49 15.77 -19.26 35.90
C ASN A 49 14.62 -19.94 35.12
N PRO A 50 14.41 -19.58 33.86
CA PRO A 50 13.31 -20.12 33.06
C PRO A 50 13.46 -21.62 32.82
N VAL A 51 12.34 -22.29 32.55
CA VAL A 51 12.30 -23.73 32.25
C VAL A 51 12.03 -23.91 30.77
N GLU A 52 12.86 -24.69 30.08
CA GLU A 52 12.63 -25.05 28.68
C GLU A 52 11.46 -26.06 28.57
N LEU A 53 10.47 -25.73 27.75
CA LEU A 53 9.34 -26.60 27.41
C LEU A 53 9.66 -27.38 26.13
N LYS A 54 9.43 -28.69 26.17
CA LYS A 54 9.65 -29.59 25.03
C LYS A 54 8.34 -30.26 24.66
N ALA A 55 7.74 -29.83 23.56
CA ALA A 55 6.44 -30.32 23.07
C ALA A 55 6.38 -31.86 23.03
N MET A 56 7.42 -32.51 22.49
CA MET A 56 7.45 -33.97 22.37
C MET A 56 7.97 -34.71 23.62
N LYS A 57 8.04 -34.04 24.78
CA LYS A 57 8.41 -34.66 26.06
C LYS A 57 7.32 -34.35 27.11
N PRO A 58 6.34 -35.25 27.31
CA PRO A 58 5.21 -35.00 28.21
C PRO A 58 5.61 -34.57 29.62
N GLU A 59 6.71 -35.12 30.16
CA GLU A 59 7.21 -34.76 31.48
C GLU A 59 7.71 -33.29 31.57
N SER A 60 8.20 -32.72 30.46
CA SER A 60 8.61 -31.31 30.40
C SER A 60 7.42 -30.36 30.63
N LEU A 61 6.25 -30.71 30.11
CA LEU A 61 5.02 -29.93 30.32
C LEU A 61 4.37 -30.23 31.68
N LYS A 62 4.39 -31.47 32.17
CA LYS A 62 3.79 -31.83 33.47
C LYS A 62 4.52 -31.25 34.67
N THR A 63 5.85 -31.24 34.63
CA THR A 63 6.70 -30.84 35.78
C THR A 63 7.08 -29.36 35.76
N ALA A 64 6.78 -28.66 34.67
CA ALA A 64 7.04 -27.24 34.56
C ALA A 64 6.30 -26.45 35.66
N PRO A 65 6.91 -25.35 36.17
CA PRO A 65 6.37 -24.56 37.28
C PRO A 65 5.23 -23.64 36.82
N TRP A 66 4.12 -24.23 36.34
CA TRP A 66 2.96 -23.47 35.90
C TRP A 66 2.25 -22.80 37.06
N VAL A 67 1.88 -21.53 36.87
CA VAL A 67 0.90 -20.87 37.72
C VAL A 67 -0.50 -21.38 37.33
N LYS A 68 -1.09 -22.22 38.18
CA LYS A 68 -2.39 -22.83 37.93
C LYS A 68 -3.49 -21.78 37.73
N GLY A 69 -4.28 -21.94 36.66
CA GLY A 69 -5.39 -21.05 36.33
C GLY A 69 -4.99 -19.67 35.81
N ALA A 70 -3.69 -19.36 35.72
CA ALA A 70 -3.23 -18.11 35.15
C ALA A 70 -3.20 -18.16 33.61
N PRO A 71 -3.53 -17.05 32.92
CA PRO A 71 -3.46 -16.98 31.46
C PRO A 71 -2.04 -17.20 30.92
N ILE A 72 -1.96 -17.63 29.67
CA ILE A 72 -0.70 -17.90 28.97
C ILE A 72 -0.45 -16.82 27.92
N LYS A 73 0.73 -16.20 27.98
CA LYS A 73 1.20 -15.22 26.99
C LYS A 73 2.37 -15.82 26.22
N ILE A 74 2.25 -15.93 24.90
CA ILE A 74 3.33 -16.43 24.05
C ILE A 74 3.97 -15.25 23.33
N LEU A 75 5.24 -14.97 23.63
CA LEU A 75 6.01 -13.85 23.09
C LEU A 75 6.95 -14.34 21.98
N ILE A 76 6.88 -13.71 20.81
CA ILE A 76 7.64 -14.11 19.62
C ILE A 76 8.49 -12.92 19.15
N HIS A 77 9.82 -13.11 19.17
CA HIS A 77 10.77 -12.09 18.69
C HIS A 77 10.80 -11.96 17.17
N GLY A 78 11.55 -10.97 16.68
CA GLY A 78 11.72 -10.68 15.26
C GLY A 78 13.05 -11.17 14.68
N TYR A 79 13.42 -10.59 13.54
CA TYR A 79 14.76 -10.75 12.94
C TYR A 79 15.86 -10.35 13.92
N THR A 80 16.95 -11.13 13.95
CA THR A 80 18.09 -11.02 14.90
C THR A 80 17.76 -11.10 16.39
N GLY A 81 16.49 -11.32 16.74
CA GLY A 81 16.04 -11.45 18.13
C GLY A 81 16.41 -12.81 18.74
N HIS A 82 16.20 -12.92 20.05
CA HIS A 82 16.41 -14.12 20.86
C HIS A 82 15.55 -14.06 22.12
N GLN A 83 15.63 -15.06 23.00
CA GLN A 83 14.79 -15.15 24.21
C GLN A 83 14.85 -13.95 25.19
N ASN A 84 15.90 -13.14 25.08
CA ASN A 84 16.18 -11.99 25.95
C ASN A 84 16.32 -10.70 25.13
N PHE A 85 15.67 -10.64 23.98
CA PHE A 85 15.58 -9.46 23.12
C PHE A 85 14.12 -9.09 22.87
N SER A 86 13.87 -7.89 22.34
CA SER A 86 12.52 -7.41 22.05
C SER A 86 11.71 -8.44 21.24
N PRO A 87 10.45 -8.70 21.62
CA PRO A 87 9.63 -7.92 22.55
C PRO A 87 9.78 -8.36 24.02
N ASN A 88 10.62 -9.35 24.30
CA ASN A 88 10.70 -9.99 25.62
C ASN A 88 11.28 -9.04 26.68
N THR A 89 12.21 -8.17 26.31
CA THR A 89 12.86 -7.23 27.23
C THR A 89 11.91 -6.17 27.76
N GLU A 90 10.88 -5.82 27.00
CA GLU A 90 9.89 -4.81 27.39
C GLU A 90 8.66 -5.46 28.03
N ILE A 91 8.08 -6.48 27.36
CA ILE A 91 6.75 -7.00 27.70
C ILE A 91 6.79 -7.98 28.87
N ARG A 92 7.80 -8.85 28.94
CA ARG A 92 7.87 -9.89 29.98
C ARG A 92 7.96 -9.28 31.39
N PRO A 93 8.84 -8.31 31.68
CA PRO A 93 8.86 -7.64 32.99
C PRO A 93 7.52 -6.99 33.34
N ALA A 94 6.85 -6.35 32.38
CA ALA A 94 5.57 -5.68 32.62
C ALA A 94 4.46 -6.65 33.08
N TYR A 95 4.35 -7.83 32.45
CA TYR A 95 3.42 -8.85 32.91
C TYR A 95 3.79 -9.44 34.27
N LEU A 96 5.08 -9.72 34.50
CA LEU A 96 5.54 -10.31 35.76
C LEU A 96 5.38 -9.34 36.94
N GLU A 97 5.50 -8.04 36.69
CA GLU A 97 5.23 -7.00 37.68
C GLU A 97 3.73 -6.88 38.00
N CYS A 98 2.87 -6.83 36.98
CA CYS A 98 1.46 -6.53 37.19
C CYS A 98 0.67 -7.69 37.81
N CYS A 99 0.85 -8.93 37.34
CA CYS A 99 0.03 -10.07 37.76
C CYS A 99 0.75 -11.42 37.66
N ASN A 100 0.03 -12.46 38.05
CA ASN A 100 0.45 -13.85 37.87
C ASN A 100 0.09 -14.33 36.47
N TYR A 101 1.08 -14.53 35.60
CA TYR A 101 0.95 -15.06 34.24
C TYR A 101 1.95 -16.18 33.98
N ASN A 102 1.62 -17.05 33.02
CA ASN A 102 2.55 -17.99 32.41
C ASN A 102 3.04 -17.39 31.10
N ILE A 103 4.32 -17.03 31.00
CA ILE A 103 4.88 -16.38 29.81
C ILE A 103 5.79 -17.37 29.10
N ILE A 104 5.49 -17.69 27.85
CA ILE A 104 6.32 -18.55 27.00
C ILE A 104 7.03 -17.66 25.99
N THR A 105 8.35 -17.64 26.02
CA THR A 105 9.15 -17.00 24.97
C THR A 105 9.52 -18.03 23.92
N VAL A 106 9.25 -17.73 22.65
CA VAL A 106 9.71 -18.53 21.50
C VAL A 106 11.07 -17.99 21.05
N ASP A 107 12.10 -18.85 21.07
CA ASP A 107 13.44 -18.50 20.62
C ASP A 107 13.83 -19.33 19.41
N TYR A 108 14.06 -18.64 18.29
CA TYR A 108 14.49 -19.19 17.01
C TYR A 108 15.69 -18.42 16.44
N ASN A 109 16.49 -17.78 17.31
CA ASN A 109 17.62 -16.94 16.94
C ASN A 109 18.56 -17.59 15.91
N LYS A 110 18.86 -18.89 16.08
CA LYS A 110 19.78 -19.67 15.22
C LYS A 110 19.41 -19.64 13.73
N ILE A 111 18.13 -19.46 13.41
CA ILE A 111 17.60 -19.49 12.04
C ILE A 111 17.08 -18.11 11.59
N ALA A 112 17.42 -17.06 12.37
CA ALA A 112 17.02 -15.67 12.12
C ALA A 112 18.17 -14.66 12.34
N LEU A 113 19.42 -15.11 12.23
CA LEU A 113 20.62 -14.29 12.41
C LEU A 113 20.85 -13.31 11.26
N GLU A 114 21.53 -12.20 11.55
CA GLU A 114 22.13 -11.37 10.51
C GLU A 114 23.29 -12.11 9.85
N PRO A 115 23.45 -12.06 8.51
CA PRO A 115 22.71 -11.28 7.51
C PRO A 115 21.56 -12.00 6.78
N CYS A 116 21.04 -13.10 7.32
CA CYS A 116 20.16 -14.05 6.65
C CYS A 116 18.66 -13.67 6.70
N TYR A 117 18.30 -12.45 6.27
CA TYR A 117 16.92 -11.97 6.38
C TYR A 117 15.93 -12.78 5.54
N ILE A 118 16.33 -13.19 4.33
CA ILE A 118 15.44 -13.92 3.41
C ILE A 118 15.09 -15.28 4.01
N GLU A 119 16.08 -15.99 4.51
CA GLU A 119 15.93 -17.27 5.19
C GLU A 119 15.14 -17.08 6.47
N ALA A 120 15.44 -16.06 7.28
CA ALA A 120 14.70 -15.75 8.50
C ALA A 120 13.21 -15.52 8.23
N ALA A 121 12.87 -14.77 7.19
CA ALA A 121 11.49 -14.52 6.79
C ALA A 121 10.79 -15.81 6.34
N ARG A 122 11.45 -16.67 5.55
CA ARG A 122 10.90 -17.99 5.16
C ARG A 122 10.73 -18.93 6.34
N ASN A 123 11.70 -18.94 7.25
CA ASN A 123 11.71 -19.77 8.45
C ASN A 123 10.58 -19.44 9.43
N THR A 124 9.93 -18.27 9.32
CA THR A 124 8.77 -17.92 10.16
C THR A 124 7.61 -18.93 10.03
N GLU A 125 7.42 -19.55 8.87
CA GLU A 125 6.41 -20.59 8.65
C GLU A 125 6.72 -21.84 9.49
N LEU A 126 7.98 -22.28 9.50
CA LEU A 126 8.46 -23.38 10.35
C LEU A 126 8.30 -23.05 11.85
N VAL A 127 8.66 -21.84 12.26
CA VAL A 127 8.51 -21.39 13.65
C VAL A 127 7.04 -21.40 14.07
N GLY A 128 6.14 -20.94 13.18
CA GLY A 128 4.70 -20.99 13.40
C GLY A 128 4.19 -22.41 13.56
N MET A 129 4.59 -23.32 12.66
CA MET A 129 4.22 -24.74 12.71
C MET A 129 4.68 -25.42 14.01
N CYS A 130 5.92 -25.21 14.45
CA CYS A 130 6.42 -25.84 15.67
C CYS A 130 5.81 -25.23 16.93
N THR A 131 5.47 -23.94 16.91
CA THR A 131 4.75 -23.30 18.03
C THR A 131 3.30 -23.81 18.10
N ALA A 132 2.63 -24.02 16.96
CA ALA A 132 1.32 -24.64 16.90
C ALA A 132 1.35 -26.08 17.47
N GLN A 133 2.39 -26.87 17.16
CA GLN A 133 2.58 -28.21 17.74
C GLN A 133 2.66 -28.17 19.28
N LEU A 134 3.38 -27.20 19.86
CA LEU A 134 3.43 -27.02 21.31
C LEU A 134 2.04 -26.71 21.89
N ILE A 135 1.31 -25.78 21.27
CA ILE A 135 -0.03 -25.38 21.73
C ILE A 135 -1.00 -26.57 21.64
N ASP A 136 -0.99 -27.30 20.53
CA ASP A 136 -1.83 -28.49 20.33
C ASP A 136 -1.57 -29.54 21.42
N GLU A 137 -0.31 -29.78 21.76
CA GLU A 137 0.08 -30.71 22.83
C GLU A 137 -0.45 -30.24 24.19
N MET A 138 -0.24 -28.96 24.52
CA MET A 138 -0.72 -28.36 25.77
C MET A 138 -2.24 -28.50 25.91
N VAL A 139 -2.99 -28.18 24.86
CA VAL A 139 -4.46 -28.19 24.90
C VAL A 139 -5.01 -29.61 24.90
N THR A 140 -4.50 -30.48 24.05
CA THR A 140 -5.06 -31.82 23.83
C THR A 140 -4.69 -32.78 24.95
N ASN A 141 -3.46 -32.73 25.46
CA ASN A 141 -2.91 -33.77 26.34
C ASN A 141 -2.63 -33.27 27.77
N HIS A 142 -2.57 -31.95 28.00
CA HIS A 142 -2.22 -31.39 29.31
C HIS A 142 -3.33 -30.53 29.95
N GLY A 143 -4.51 -30.47 29.33
CA GLY A 143 -5.70 -29.83 29.90
C GLY A 143 -5.66 -28.31 29.95
N PHE A 144 -4.76 -27.68 29.19
CA PHE A 144 -4.79 -26.23 29.00
C PHE A 144 -5.97 -25.82 28.12
N ARG A 145 -6.57 -24.67 28.40
CA ARG A 145 -7.67 -24.15 27.56
C ARG A 145 -7.11 -23.22 26.52
N LEU A 146 -7.48 -23.44 25.26
CA LEU A 146 -7.08 -22.57 24.16
C LEU A 146 -7.50 -21.11 24.39
N THR A 147 -8.64 -20.90 25.07
CA THR A 147 -9.17 -19.57 25.43
C THR A 147 -8.28 -18.76 26.37
N ASP A 148 -7.33 -19.41 27.05
CA ASP A 148 -6.40 -18.75 27.98
C ASP A 148 -5.10 -18.29 27.31
N ILE A 149 -4.92 -18.58 26.01
CA ILE A 149 -3.68 -18.31 25.26
C ILE A 149 -3.81 -17.02 24.46
N HIS A 150 -2.81 -16.14 24.58
CA HIS A 150 -2.68 -14.93 23.77
C HIS A 150 -1.28 -14.87 23.14
N ILE A 151 -1.25 -14.80 21.80
CA ILE A 151 0.00 -14.69 21.04
C ILE A 151 0.35 -13.22 20.83
N ILE A 152 1.61 -12.85 21.09
CA ILE A 152 2.12 -11.50 20.90
C ILE A 152 3.43 -11.60 20.10
N GLY A 153 3.39 -11.14 18.85
CA GLY A 153 4.52 -11.25 17.93
C GLY A 153 5.02 -9.88 17.48
N PHE A 154 6.34 -9.69 17.47
CA PHE A 154 6.97 -8.45 17.01
C PHE A 154 7.74 -8.66 15.69
N SER A 155 7.61 -7.75 14.73
CA SER A 155 8.35 -7.79 13.47
C SER A 155 8.09 -9.08 12.68
N LEU A 156 9.11 -9.91 12.39
CA LEU A 156 8.93 -11.27 11.86
C LEU A 156 8.05 -12.14 12.77
N GLY A 157 8.15 -11.98 14.09
CA GLY A 157 7.29 -12.68 15.04
C GLY A 157 5.81 -12.34 14.91
N GLY A 158 5.49 -11.12 14.44
CA GLY A 158 4.11 -10.74 14.09
C GLY A 158 3.56 -11.54 12.91
N GLN A 159 4.41 -11.85 11.92
CA GLN A 159 4.06 -12.73 10.80
C GLN A 159 3.99 -14.20 11.24
N THR A 160 4.94 -14.63 12.08
CA THR A 160 4.94 -15.96 12.70
C THR A 160 3.62 -16.25 13.42
N ALA A 161 3.02 -15.27 14.09
CA ALA A 161 1.73 -15.43 14.76
C ALA A 161 0.60 -15.85 13.82
N GLY A 162 0.57 -15.34 12.58
CA GLY A 162 -0.39 -15.79 11.56
C GLY A 162 -0.12 -17.23 11.10
N PHE A 163 1.15 -17.61 10.94
CA PHE A 163 1.48 -19.01 10.64
C PHE A 163 1.08 -19.97 11.75
N ILE A 164 1.17 -19.59 13.03
CA ILE A 164 0.68 -20.41 14.14
C ILE A 164 -0.80 -20.76 13.93
N ALA A 165 -1.63 -19.76 13.61
CA ALA A 165 -3.04 -19.96 13.37
C ALA A 165 -3.31 -20.92 12.20
N ASN A 166 -2.53 -20.83 11.13
CA ASN A 166 -2.67 -21.70 9.95
C ASN A 166 -2.38 -23.19 10.24
N TYR A 167 -1.55 -23.50 11.24
CA TYR A 167 -1.17 -24.88 11.58
C TYR A 167 -1.88 -25.45 12.81
N LEU A 168 -2.57 -24.61 13.59
CA LEU A 168 -3.18 -25.01 14.85
C LEU A 168 -4.39 -25.94 14.63
N LYS A 169 -4.40 -27.09 15.30
CA LYS A 169 -5.49 -28.08 15.19
C LYS A 169 -6.49 -27.99 16.34
N ALA A 170 -6.04 -27.52 17.50
CA ALA A 170 -6.85 -27.39 18.71
C ALA A 170 -8.05 -26.43 18.57
N GLY A 171 -8.05 -25.57 17.55
CA GLY A 171 -9.12 -24.64 17.26
C GLY A 171 -8.60 -23.26 16.87
N LYS A 172 -9.46 -22.25 16.98
CA LYS A 172 -9.12 -20.86 16.67
C LYS A 172 -8.56 -20.14 17.91
N LEU A 173 -7.48 -19.37 17.73
CA LEU A 173 -6.90 -18.59 18.82
C LEU A 173 -7.86 -17.47 19.25
N PRO A 174 -7.97 -17.16 20.55
CA PRO A 174 -8.86 -16.09 21.01
C PRO A 174 -8.29 -14.70 20.71
N ARG A 175 -6.97 -14.53 20.73
CA ARG A 175 -6.33 -13.25 20.44
C ARG A 175 -4.91 -13.38 19.89
N ILE A 176 -4.59 -12.57 18.88
CA ILE A 176 -3.23 -12.27 18.43
C ILE A 176 -3.00 -10.76 18.51
N SER A 177 -1.87 -10.34 19.07
CA SER A 177 -1.39 -8.96 18.96
C SER A 177 -0.12 -8.90 18.10
N ALA A 178 -0.20 -8.27 16.94
CA ALA A 178 0.92 -8.13 16.01
C ALA A 178 1.57 -6.74 16.15
N LEU A 179 2.80 -6.71 16.65
CA LEU A 179 3.54 -5.49 16.93
C LEU A 179 4.47 -5.19 15.77
N ASP A 180 4.13 -4.13 15.02
CA ASP A 180 4.78 -3.65 13.81
C ASP A 180 5.20 -4.78 12.86
N PRO A 181 4.24 -5.61 12.38
CA PRO A 181 4.55 -6.80 11.60
C PRO A 181 5.36 -6.47 10.35
N ALA A 182 6.39 -7.29 10.08
CA ALA A 182 7.38 -6.99 9.05
C ALA A 182 6.75 -6.88 7.64
N LEU A 183 7.20 -5.89 6.86
CA LEU A 183 6.79 -5.70 5.47
C LEU A 183 7.58 -6.56 4.46
N PRO A 184 8.93 -6.58 4.48
CA PRO A 184 9.68 -7.23 3.41
C PRO A 184 9.38 -8.73 3.33
N LEU A 185 9.08 -9.21 2.12
CA LEU A 185 8.67 -10.60 1.82
C LEU A 185 7.28 -11.04 2.31
N PHE A 186 6.50 -10.16 2.94
CA PHE A 186 5.13 -10.42 3.39
C PHE A 186 4.07 -9.55 2.71
N ALA A 187 4.46 -8.77 1.70
CA ALA A 187 3.55 -8.04 0.83
C ALA A 187 2.95 -9.00 -0.22
N THR A 188 1.88 -9.69 0.14
CA THR A 188 1.23 -10.74 -0.68
C THR A 188 -0.29 -10.70 -0.52
N MET A 189 -1.01 -11.16 -1.54
CA MET A 189 -2.48 -11.33 -1.48
C MET A 189 -2.92 -12.67 -0.88
N ASP A 190 -1.99 -13.62 -0.71
CA ASP A 190 -2.30 -14.92 -0.07
C ASP A 190 -2.29 -14.74 1.45
N ASN A 191 -3.48 -14.67 2.05
CA ASN A 191 -3.64 -14.53 3.50
C ASN A 191 -2.95 -15.67 4.29
N ARG A 192 -2.77 -16.86 3.70
CA ARG A 192 -2.04 -17.96 4.37
C ARG A 192 -0.54 -17.72 4.52
N LYS A 193 -0.02 -16.63 3.92
CA LYS A 193 1.41 -16.29 3.88
C LYS A 193 1.74 -15.00 4.62
N LYS A 194 0.80 -14.47 5.42
CA LYS A 194 0.96 -13.25 6.22
C LYS A 194 0.00 -13.29 7.40
N ILE A 195 0.21 -12.44 8.39
CA ILE A 195 -0.81 -12.16 9.41
C ILE A 195 -2.06 -11.53 8.75
N ASP A 196 -3.23 -11.98 9.16
CA ASP A 196 -4.53 -11.44 8.77
C ASP A 196 -5.59 -11.55 9.88
N SER A 197 -6.70 -10.81 9.76
CA SER A 197 -7.78 -10.79 10.74
C SER A 197 -8.37 -12.19 11.03
N GLY A 198 -8.36 -13.11 10.05
CA GLY A 198 -8.90 -14.46 10.18
C GLY A 198 -8.12 -15.37 11.12
N ASP A 199 -6.87 -15.03 11.48
CA ASP A 199 -5.96 -15.87 12.26
C ASP A 199 -6.39 -16.08 13.73
N ALA A 200 -7.26 -15.22 14.26
CA ALA A 200 -7.81 -15.35 15.61
C ALA A 200 -9.25 -14.82 15.70
N ASP A 201 -9.92 -15.03 16.82
CA ASP A 201 -11.19 -14.38 17.12
C ASP A 201 -11.04 -12.85 17.21
N PHE A 202 -9.87 -12.38 17.64
CA PHE A 202 -9.51 -10.98 17.61
C PHE A 202 -8.02 -10.80 17.28
N VAL A 203 -7.72 -9.92 16.33
CA VAL A 203 -6.35 -9.60 15.91
C VAL A 203 -6.17 -8.10 16.03
N ASP A 204 -5.31 -7.66 16.94
CA ASP A 204 -4.96 -6.25 17.10
C ASP A 204 -3.52 -5.99 16.62
N VAL A 205 -3.35 -5.00 15.75
CA VAL A 205 -2.06 -4.70 15.11
C VAL A 205 -1.61 -3.31 15.53
N LEU A 206 -0.34 -3.14 15.91
CA LEU A 206 0.25 -1.83 16.17
C LEU A 206 1.28 -1.50 15.12
N HIS A 207 1.09 -0.41 14.37
CA HIS A 207 2.04 0.11 13.40
C HIS A 207 2.83 1.27 14.02
N THR A 208 4.16 1.18 13.96
CA THR A 208 5.07 2.24 14.43
C THR A 208 6.16 2.60 13.43
N ASN A 209 6.48 1.71 12.48
CA ASN A 209 7.43 1.96 11.39
C ASN A 209 6.93 1.42 10.05
N ALA A 210 5.66 1.70 9.73
CA ALA A 210 5.04 1.37 8.46
C ALA A 210 5.89 1.87 7.26
N LEU A 211 5.77 1.22 6.09
CA LEU A 211 6.50 1.58 4.85
C LEU A 211 8.04 1.50 4.92
N SER A 212 8.62 1.15 6.06
CA SER A 212 10.05 0.90 6.21
C SER A 212 10.28 -0.55 6.64
N LYS A 213 10.31 -0.85 7.94
CA LYS A 213 10.41 -2.24 8.43
C LYS A 213 9.04 -2.88 8.64
N GLY A 214 8.07 -2.12 9.13
CA GLY A 214 6.69 -2.55 9.34
C GLY A 214 5.82 -2.34 8.10
N LYS A 215 4.73 -3.09 7.99
CA LYS A 215 3.76 -2.93 6.90
C LYS A 215 2.75 -1.82 7.18
N LEU A 216 2.25 -1.19 6.11
CA LEU A 216 1.16 -0.19 6.19
C LEU A 216 -0.23 -0.82 6.05
N GLU A 217 -0.32 -1.90 5.28
CA GLU A 217 -1.54 -2.66 5.07
C GLU A 217 -2.16 -3.07 6.42
N THR A 218 -3.44 -2.73 6.60
CA THR A 218 -4.24 -3.17 7.74
C THR A 218 -4.43 -4.68 7.67
N CYS A 219 -4.08 -5.39 8.74
CA CYS A 219 -4.07 -6.85 8.78
C CYS A 219 -4.69 -7.41 10.06
N GLY A 220 -5.34 -6.58 10.88
CA GLY A 220 -6.09 -7.02 12.04
C GLY A 220 -7.59 -6.82 11.89
N HIS A 221 -8.30 -7.19 12.95
CA HIS A 221 -9.64 -6.66 13.22
C HIS A 221 -9.55 -5.17 13.62
N ALA A 222 -8.50 -4.83 14.38
CA ALA A 222 -8.19 -3.46 14.78
C ALA A 222 -6.72 -3.14 14.50
N ASP A 223 -6.48 -2.10 13.71
CA ASP A 223 -5.12 -1.66 13.36
C ASP A 223 -4.86 -0.27 13.95
N PHE A 224 -3.84 -0.17 14.80
CA PHE A 224 -3.47 1.02 15.56
C PHE A 224 -2.23 1.68 14.95
N PHE A 225 -2.28 2.97 14.64
CA PHE A 225 -1.15 3.70 14.08
C PHE A 225 -0.61 4.72 15.10
N ALA A 226 0.43 4.34 15.84
CA ALA A 226 1.03 5.20 16.87
C ALA A 226 1.70 6.41 16.21
N ASN A 227 1.35 7.62 16.62
CA ASN A 227 1.97 8.86 16.10
C ASN A 227 1.94 8.94 14.56
N GLY A 228 0.90 8.40 13.93
CA GLY A 228 0.77 8.29 12.48
C GLY A 228 1.49 7.11 11.84
N GLY A 229 1.96 6.15 12.64
CA GLY A 229 2.39 4.82 12.23
C GLY A 229 3.74 4.71 11.52
N TYR A 230 4.39 5.84 11.22
CA TYR A 230 5.64 5.87 10.45
C TYR A 230 6.86 6.30 11.28
N THR A 231 6.73 7.41 12.02
CA THR A 231 7.82 8.02 12.79
C THR A 231 7.36 8.28 14.20
N GLN A 232 8.18 7.89 15.16
CA GLN A 232 7.85 7.94 16.56
C GLN A 232 8.61 9.07 17.28
N PRO A 233 7.96 9.75 18.23
CA PRO A 233 8.61 10.77 19.04
C PRO A 233 9.88 10.25 19.74
N GLY A 234 10.91 11.09 19.79
CA GLY A 234 12.19 10.75 20.42
C GLY A 234 13.10 9.80 19.64
N CYS A 235 12.67 9.31 18.47
CA CYS A 235 13.53 8.48 17.61
C CYS A 235 14.42 9.35 16.71
N MET A 236 15.73 9.24 16.93
CA MET A 236 16.77 9.87 16.12
C MET A 236 17.81 8.81 15.72
N GLN A 237 18.55 9.05 14.64
CA GLN A 237 19.66 8.19 14.28
C GLN A 237 20.82 8.38 15.26
N THR A 238 21.34 7.28 15.79
CA THR A 238 22.52 7.23 16.65
C THR A 238 23.60 6.34 16.01
N GLU A 239 24.78 6.25 16.64
CA GLU A 239 25.86 5.36 16.17
C GLU A 239 25.43 3.88 16.18
N ASN A 240 24.58 3.48 17.14
CA ASN A 240 24.21 2.09 17.37
C ASN A 240 22.80 1.72 16.89
N GLN A 241 21.99 2.71 16.49
CA GLN A 241 20.62 2.46 16.07
C GLN A 241 20.19 3.42 14.96
N THR A 242 19.66 2.85 13.88
CA THR A 242 19.03 3.65 12.83
C THR A 242 17.73 4.25 13.33
N LYS A 243 17.34 5.42 12.80
CA LYS A 243 16.04 6.03 13.14
C LYS A 243 14.88 5.04 12.93
N SER A 244 14.85 4.35 11.79
CA SER A 244 13.85 3.31 11.50
C SER A 244 13.92 2.13 12.50
N GLY A 245 15.11 1.74 12.94
CA GLY A 245 15.25 0.73 14.00
C GLY A 245 14.62 1.17 15.33
N CYS A 246 14.78 2.43 15.71
CA CYS A 246 14.11 3.01 16.87
C CYS A 246 12.58 3.04 16.68
N ASP A 247 12.12 3.56 15.54
CA ASP A 247 10.68 3.64 15.23
C ASP A 247 10.02 2.25 15.29
N HIS A 248 10.70 1.22 14.78
CA HIS A 248 10.24 -0.17 14.80
C HIS A 248 10.16 -0.73 16.24
N ALA A 249 11.19 -0.46 17.05
CA ALA A 249 11.27 -0.94 18.45
C ALA A 249 10.26 -0.26 19.40
N ARG A 250 9.57 0.80 18.97
CA ARG A 250 8.52 1.43 19.78
C ARG A 250 7.27 0.56 19.96
N ALA A 251 6.98 -0.33 19.02
CA ALA A 251 5.79 -1.19 19.13
C ALA A 251 5.77 -2.06 20.40
N PRO A 252 6.82 -2.84 20.72
CA PRO A 252 6.87 -3.58 21.98
C PRO A 252 6.92 -2.68 23.21
N MET A 253 7.53 -1.49 23.13
CA MET A 253 7.55 -0.53 24.25
C MET A 253 6.15 -0.01 24.58
N TYR A 254 5.40 0.44 23.57
CA TYR A 254 4.03 0.92 23.77
C TYR A 254 3.10 -0.19 24.25
N PHE A 255 3.24 -1.41 23.73
CA PHE A 255 2.47 -2.53 24.24
C PHE A 255 2.84 -2.85 25.70
N ALA A 256 4.11 -2.86 26.06
CA ALA A 256 4.56 -3.10 27.44
C ALA A 256 4.02 -2.04 28.41
N GLU A 257 4.11 -0.76 28.05
CA GLU A 257 3.56 0.33 28.86
C GLU A 257 2.04 0.21 29.01
N SER A 258 1.33 -0.31 28.00
CA SER A 258 -0.13 -0.50 28.05
C SER A 258 -0.59 -1.47 29.14
N ILE A 259 0.31 -2.35 29.61
CA ILE A 259 0.03 -3.36 30.64
C ILE A 259 0.03 -2.73 32.04
N ILE A 260 0.85 -1.70 32.27
CA ILE A 260 1.09 -1.13 33.61
C ILE A 260 0.61 0.31 33.76
N THR A 261 0.31 0.99 32.65
CA THR A 261 -0.13 2.39 32.66
C THR A 261 -1.49 2.55 33.36
N LYS A 262 -1.63 3.65 34.12
CA LYS A 262 -2.90 4.07 34.72
C LYS A 262 -3.70 5.03 33.82
N THR A 263 -3.03 5.63 32.84
CA THR A 263 -3.65 6.58 31.93
C THR A 263 -4.23 5.85 30.73
N GLY A 264 -3.48 4.91 30.17
CA GLY A 264 -3.85 4.19 28.95
C GLY A 264 -3.44 4.91 27.67
N PHE A 265 -3.46 4.18 26.56
CA PHE A 265 -3.22 4.68 25.22
C PHE A 265 -4.54 4.79 24.47
N TYR A 266 -5.10 5.99 24.38
CA TYR A 266 -6.35 6.20 23.65
C TYR A 266 -6.05 6.45 22.18
N ALA A 267 -6.72 5.68 21.32
CA ALA A 267 -6.67 5.85 19.89
C ALA A 267 -8.03 6.33 19.38
N THR A 268 -8.01 7.25 18.42
CA THR A 268 -9.22 7.75 17.77
C THR A 268 -9.58 6.82 16.63
N LYS A 269 -10.82 6.32 16.62
CA LYS A 269 -11.32 5.53 15.50
C LYS A 269 -11.29 6.34 14.21
N CYS A 270 -10.83 5.72 13.14
CA CYS A 270 -10.87 6.29 11.81
C CYS A 270 -11.23 5.23 10.78
N PHE A 271 -11.96 5.62 9.73
CA PHE A 271 -12.38 4.65 8.73
C PHE A 271 -11.23 4.13 7.87
N SER A 272 -10.09 4.85 7.81
CA SER A 272 -8.85 4.37 7.20
C SER A 272 -7.63 5.15 7.69
N PHE A 273 -6.43 4.57 7.55
CA PHE A 273 -5.17 5.28 7.78
C PHE A 273 -4.97 6.46 6.82
N ILE A 274 -5.46 6.34 5.58
CA ILE A 274 -5.36 7.42 4.60
C ILE A 274 -6.23 8.62 5.00
N ALA A 275 -7.43 8.37 5.54
CA ALA A 275 -8.24 9.43 6.12
C ALA A 275 -7.51 10.17 7.25
N TYR A 276 -6.71 9.46 8.03
CA TYR A 276 -5.86 10.08 9.04
C TYR A 276 -4.81 10.98 8.43
N LEU A 277 -4.09 10.50 7.42
CA LEU A 277 -3.09 11.31 6.73
C LEU A 277 -3.68 12.56 6.07
N LEU A 278 -4.93 12.48 5.63
CA LEU A 278 -5.67 13.59 5.04
C LEU A 278 -6.25 14.56 6.08
N GLY A 279 -6.10 14.27 7.37
CA GLY A 279 -6.66 15.05 8.48
C GLY A 279 -8.17 14.87 8.64
N TRP A 280 -8.75 13.80 8.10
CA TRP A 280 -10.19 13.56 8.02
C TRP A 280 -10.78 12.76 9.18
N CYS A 281 -9.96 12.26 10.12
CA CYS A 281 -10.46 11.42 11.22
C CYS A 281 -11.25 12.18 12.28
N ASP A 282 -10.83 13.41 12.62
CA ASP A 282 -11.57 14.29 13.55
C ASP A 282 -12.93 14.73 12.97
N LEU A 283 -13.16 14.44 11.70
CA LEU A 283 -14.26 14.95 10.91
C LEU A 283 -15.36 13.89 10.64
N ILE A 284 -15.04 12.60 10.86
CA ILE A 284 -15.88 11.43 10.55
C ILE A 284 -16.04 10.52 11.78
N SER A 285 -15.11 10.56 12.74
CA SER A 285 -15.20 9.78 13.98
C SER A 285 -16.21 10.40 14.94
N LEU A 286 -17.07 9.57 15.54
CA LEU A 286 -17.96 9.95 16.65
C LEU A 286 -17.16 10.20 17.95
N ASN A 287 -16.02 10.89 17.92
CA ASN A 287 -15.08 11.00 19.05
C ASN A 287 -14.90 9.66 19.81
N GLU A 288 -14.99 8.53 19.09
CA GLU A 288 -14.99 7.22 19.71
C GLU A 288 -13.53 6.87 19.97
N GLN A 289 -13.09 7.20 21.18
CA GLN A 289 -11.79 6.82 21.67
C GLN A 289 -11.86 5.40 22.19
N VAL A 290 -10.91 4.58 21.75
CA VAL A 290 -10.75 3.22 22.25
C VAL A 290 -9.40 3.11 22.93
N LEU A 291 -9.35 2.30 23.99
CA LEU A 291 -8.11 1.98 24.66
C LEU A 291 -7.34 0.95 23.82
N TYR A 292 -6.12 1.29 23.42
CA TYR A 292 -5.14 0.38 22.83
C TYR A 292 -4.40 -0.41 23.93
N GLY A 293 -4.01 -1.64 23.61
CA GLY A 293 -3.08 -2.45 24.41
C GLY A 293 -3.71 -3.69 25.04
N GLU A 294 -3.08 -4.19 26.10
CA GLU A 294 -3.48 -5.46 26.75
C GLU A 294 -4.95 -5.50 27.17
N TYR A 295 -5.45 -4.40 27.76
CA TYR A 295 -6.82 -4.29 28.28
C TYR A 295 -7.80 -3.59 27.34
N GLY A 296 -7.44 -3.44 26.06
CA GLY A 296 -8.31 -2.86 25.04
C GLY A 296 -9.57 -3.67 24.76
N LEU A 297 -10.59 -3.01 24.21
CA LEU A 297 -11.85 -3.67 23.79
C LEU A 297 -11.57 -4.67 22.66
N ARG A 298 -12.25 -5.82 22.71
CA ARG A 298 -12.05 -6.94 21.75
C ARG A 298 -13.16 -7.08 20.70
N ASN A 299 -14.17 -6.20 20.73
CA ASN A 299 -15.21 -6.11 19.70
C ASN A 299 -14.98 -4.89 18.80
N LEU A 300 -13.71 -4.64 18.47
CA LEU A 300 -13.32 -3.55 17.61
C LEU A 300 -13.23 -4.07 16.17
N SER A 301 -13.74 -3.28 15.25
CA SER A 301 -13.55 -3.44 13.81
C SER A 301 -13.23 -2.04 13.29
N LEU A 302 -12.16 -1.88 12.50
CA LEU A 302 -11.66 -0.66 11.81
C LEU A 302 -10.24 -0.22 12.23
N VAL A 303 -9.78 0.87 11.62
CA VAL A 303 -8.49 1.51 11.87
C VAL A 303 -8.60 2.50 13.04
N TYR A 304 -7.56 2.57 13.85
CA TYR A 304 -7.45 3.49 14.98
C TYR A 304 -6.13 4.24 14.88
N VAL A 305 -6.18 5.55 15.05
CA VAL A 305 -5.06 6.44 14.76
C VAL A 305 -4.82 7.41 15.90
N SER A 306 -3.57 7.85 16.04
CA SER A 306 -3.13 8.76 17.09
C SER A 306 -3.29 8.16 18.49
N ILE A 307 -2.29 7.38 18.90
CA ILE A 307 -2.06 7.11 20.31
C ILE A 307 -1.45 8.37 20.92
N LYS A 308 -2.17 9.03 21.83
CA LYS A 308 -1.61 10.19 22.57
C LYS A 308 -0.74 9.69 23.72
N ASP A 309 0.58 9.88 23.60
CA ASP A 309 1.51 9.73 24.71
C ASP A 309 1.20 10.79 25.78
N VAL A 310 0.51 10.41 26.86
CA VAL A 310 0.45 11.25 28.07
C VAL A 310 1.69 10.93 28.90
N VAL A 311 2.84 11.46 28.50
CA VAL A 311 4.06 11.37 29.31
C VAL A 311 3.78 12.10 30.63
N SER A 312 3.71 11.34 31.71
CA SER A 312 3.65 11.85 33.09
C SER A 312 4.96 12.58 33.42
N ASN A 313 5.07 13.85 33.04
CA ASN A 313 6.11 14.73 33.58
C ASN A 313 5.77 15.05 35.04
N ARG A 314 6.46 14.39 35.98
CA ARG A 314 6.64 14.91 37.35
C ARG A 314 7.51 16.17 37.29
N GLN A 315 6.96 17.27 36.82
CA GLN A 315 7.36 18.63 37.11
C GLN A 315 6.34 19.55 36.44
N GLY A 316 5.57 20.26 37.25
CA GLY A 316 4.47 21.10 36.80
C GLY A 316 4.90 22.14 35.78
N ARG A 317 4.58 21.89 34.51
CA ARG A 317 4.31 22.90 33.51
C ARG A 317 3.45 22.27 32.42
N ILE A 318 2.17 22.63 32.42
CA ILE A 318 1.26 22.38 31.31
C ILE A 318 1.79 23.20 30.14
N GLN A 319 2.54 22.57 29.23
CA GLN A 319 2.64 23.09 27.87
C GLN A 319 1.49 22.49 27.09
N ASN A 320 0.46 23.31 26.86
CA ASN A 320 -0.52 23.05 25.81
C ASN A 320 0.26 22.95 24.50
N ALA A 321 0.47 21.72 24.01
CA ALA A 321 0.83 21.47 22.63
C ALA A 321 -0.38 21.86 21.78
N THR A 322 -0.48 23.15 21.51
CA THR A 322 -1.38 23.71 20.51
C THR A 322 -0.90 23.13 19.18
N VAL A 323 -1.71 22.24 18.60
CA VAL A 323 -1.59 21.90 17.17
C VAL A 323 -1.75 23.23 16.45
N LEU A 324 -0.64 23.78 15.94
CA LEU A 324 -0.66 25.01 15.17
C LEU A 324 -1.39 24.73 13.86
N SER A 325 -2.70 24.97 13.88
CA SER A 325 -3.46 25.41 12.72
C SER A 325 -2.90 26.77 12.29
N GLY A 326 -1.88 26.75 11.44
CA GLY A 326 -1.18 27.94 10.97
C GLY A 326 -1.30 28.12 9.45
N PHE A 327 -2.49 28.49 8.97
CA PHE A 327 -2.60 29.26 7.72
C PHE A 327 -2.19 30.71 8.06
N ALA A 328 -0.97 31.10 7.73
CA ALA A 328 -0.57 32.50 7.64
C ALA A 328 0.48 32.66 6.55
N ALA A 329 0.09 33.33 5.46
CA ALA A 329 0.99 33.77 4.43
C ALA A 329 1.83 34.93 4.98
N THR A 330 3.16 34.77 5.01
CA THR A 330 4.09 35.90 5.15
C THR A 330 4.70 36.19 3.78
N THR A 331 4.31 37.33 3.22
CA THR A 331 4.93 37.95 2.06
C THR A 331 6.29 38.55 2.45
N SER A 332 7.37 38.15 1.79
CA SER A 332 8.59 38.95 1.73
C SER A 332 9.27 38.78 0.37
N ASN A 333 9.34 39.89 -0.37
CA ASN A 333 10.07 40.07 -1.63
C ASN A 333 11.57 39.86 -1.43
N PHE A 334 12.18 38.96 -2.20
CA PHE A 334 13.54 39.11 -2.73
C PHE A 334 13.65 38.27 -4.01
N GLY A 335 13.91 38.93 -5.14
CA GLY A 335 14.04 38.29 -6.44
C GLY A 335 15.43 37.69 -6.65
N ILE A 336 15.48 36.56 -7.38
CA ILE A 336 16.59 36.10 -8.24
C ILE A 336 16.00 35.13 -9.28
N ASN A 337 16.37 35.35 -10.55
CA ASN A 337 16.06 34.52 -11.72
C ASN A 337 16.68 33.11 -11.63
N SER A 338 15.86 32.05 -11.78
CA SER A 338 16.27 30.80 -12.47
C SER A 338 15.05 29.94 -12.79
N GLY A 339 15.01 29.42 -14.02
CA GLY A 339 13.88 28.67 -14.58
C GLY A 339 13.65 27.32 -13.91
N LEU A 340 12.62 27.26 -13.06
CA LEU A 340 12.05 26.05 -12.49
C LEU A 340 10.54 26.01 -12.75
N CYS A 341 10.06 24.81 -13.07
CA CYS A 341 8.70 24.46 -13.41
C CYS A 341 7.68 24.98 -12.37
N PRO A 342 6.76 25.91 -12.71
CA PRO A 342 5.68 26.26 -11.81
C PRO A 342 4.58 25.19 -11.93
N PHE A 343 4.50 24.29 -10.94
CA PHE A 343 3.27 23.55 -10.68
C PHE A 343 2.19 24.55 -10.24
N GLN A 344 1.46 25.11 -11.20
CA GLN A 344 0.17 25.76 -10.94
C GLN A 344 -0.87 24.67 -10.67
N ILE A 345 -0.83 24.10 -9.47
CA ILE A 345 -2.01 23.52 -8.83
C ILE A 345 -2.43 24.54 -7.77
N PHE A 346 -3.62 25.11 -7.94
CA PHE A 346 -4.19 26.34 -7.35
C PHE A 346 -3.92 27.64 -8.11
N GLY A 347 -4.77 27.88 -9.12
CA GLY A 347 -4.75 29.15 -9.84
C GLY A 347 -5.98 29.45 -10.71
N TYR A 348 -7.18 28.93 -10.38
CA TYR A 348 -8.44 29.52 -10.88
C TYR A 348 -9.51 29.39 -9.79
N ILE A 349 -9.40 30.27 -8.79
CA ILE A 349 -10.47 30.54 -7.84
C ILE A 349 -11.39 31.54 -8.53
N THR A 350 -12.46 31.07 -9.18
CA THR A 350 -13.75 31.74 -8.93
C THR A 350 -13.96 31.61 -7.43
N GLN A 351 -14.21 32.70 -6.71
CA GLN A 351 -14.30 32.77 -5.24
C GLN A 351 -15.27 31.74 -4.66
N ARG A 352 -14.85 30.48 -4.56
CA ARG A 352 -15.51 29.44 -3.80
C ARG A 352 -14.91 29.51 -2.41
N LYS A 353 -15.75 29.85 -1.43
CA LYS A 353 -15.41 29.74 -0.02
C LYS A 353 -14.76 28.37 0.21
N LYS A 354 -13.53 28.36 0.72
CA LYS A 354 -12.91 27.12 1.20
C LYS A 354 -13.85 26.51 2.25
N PRO A 355 -14.14 25.20 2.18
CA PRO A 355 -15.00 24.54 3.15
C PRO A 355 -14.46 24.79 4.56
N GLN A 356 -15.32 25.24 5.47
CA GLN A 356 -14.94 25.61 6.84
C GLN A 356 -15.20 24.46 7.83
N SER A 357 -15.93 23.43 7.40
CA SER A 357 -16.25 22.22 8.15
C SER A 357 -16.40 21.00 7.21
N VAL A 358 -16.35 19.77 7.73
CA VAL A 358 -16.58 18.57 6.88
C VAL A 358 -18.03 18.33 6.50
N ARG A 359 -19.01 18.94 7.19
CA ARG A 359 -20.38 19.03 6.67
C ARG A 359 -20.42 19.79 5.33
N ASP A 360 -19.44 20.66 5.11
CA ASP A 360 -19.26 21.35 3.83
C ASP A 360 -18.49 20.52 2.80
N LEU A 361 -17.90 19.35 3.15
CA LEU A 361 -17.11 18.41 2.32
C LEU A 361 -17.79 17.04 2.07
N LEU A 362 -18.79 16.69 2.89
CA LEU A 362 -19.57 15.46 2.85
C LEU A 362 -21.06 15.79 2.83
N LYS A 363 -21.53 16.44 1.76
CA LYS A 363 -22.97 16.45 1.52
C LYS A 363 -23.42 15.01 1.28
N THR A 364 -24.23 14.48 2.19
CA THR A 364 -24.85 13.16 2.06
C THR A 364 -25.91 13.14 0.96
N GLY A 365 -26.47 14.30 0.63
CA GLY A 365 -27.28 14.49 -0.57
C GLY A 365 -26.42 14.37 -1.83
N SER A 366 -26.93 13.64 -2.82
CA SER A 366 -26.25 13.53 -4.11
C SER A 366 -26.01 14.90 -4.73
N CYS A 367 -24.80 15.13 -5.22
CA CYS A 367 -24.38 16.34 -5.92
C CYS A 367 -24.83 16.33 -7.37
N ILE A 368 -25.46 15.23 -7.78
CA ILE A 368 -26.21 15.13 -9.01
C ILE A 368 -27.68 14.85 -8.72
N PRO A 369 -28.60 15.48 -9.46
CA PRO A 369 -30.02 15.22 -9.28
C PRO A 369 -30.37 13.80 -9.73
N ALA A 370 -31.30 13.15 -9.03
CA ALA A 370 -31.94 11.92 -9.50
C ALA A 370 -32.79 12.20 -10.77
N PRO A 371 -33.04 11.20 -11.64
CA PRO A 371 -32.67 9.79 -11.51
C PRO A 371 -31.25 9.45 -11.97
N TYR A 372 -30.60 8.50 -11.29
CA TYR A 372 -29.27 7.98 -11.65
C TYR A 372 -29.38 6.95 -12.78
N ARG A 373 -29.74 7.41 -13.98
CA ARG A 373 -29.83 6.58 -15.18
C ARG A 373 -29.11 7.25 -16.34
N CYS A 374 -28.54 6.44 -17.21
CA CYS A 374 -27.86 6.90 -18.41
C CYS A 374 -28.89 6.98 -19.55
N PRO A 375 -28.79 7.99 -20.43
CA PRO A 375 -27.82 9.08 -20.41
C PRO A 375 -28.13 10.10 -19.30
N HIS A 376 -27.08 10.66 -18.70
CA HIS A 376 -27.22 11.62 -17.61
C HIS A 376 -26.56 12.94 -17.98
N PRO A 377 -27.18 14.12 -17.74
CA PRO A 377 -26.64 15.41 -18.17
C PRO A 377 -25.29 15.80 -17.55
N LYS A 378 -24.92 15.13 -16.45
CA LYS A 378 -23.65 15.29 -15.76
C LYS A 378 -22.56 14.30 -16.19
N MET A 379 -22.89 13.38 -17.11
CA MET A 379 -21.95 12.50 -17.81
C MET A 379 -21.82 13.02 -19.24
N GLN A 380 -20.69 13.67 -19.54
CA GLN A 380 -20.48 14.29 -20.85
C GLN A 380 -19.27 13.65 -21.55
N TYR A 381 -19.37 13.49 -22.86
CA TYR A 381 -18.32 12.90 -23.68
C TYR A 381 -17.87 13.92 -24.71
N TYR A 382 -16.63 14.39 -24.62
CA TYR A 382 -16.10 15.38 -25.56
C TYR A 382 -15.11 14.75 -26.51
N LEU A 383 -15.41 14.81 -27.79
CA LEU A 383 -14.51 14.42 -28.86
C LEU A 383 -13.52 15.53 -29.18
N TYR A 384 -12.26 15.16 -29.16
CA TYR A 384 -11.15 15.94 -29.63
C TYR A 384 -10.49 15.22 -30.81
N THR A 385 -10.17 16.00 -31.82
CA THR A 385 -9.43 15.65 -33.03
C THR A 385 -8.35 16.70 -33.22
N ARG A 386 -7.45 16.50 -34.18
CA ARG A 386 -6.38 17.47 -34.46
C ARG A 386 -6.87 18.89 -34.72
N THR A 387 -8.11 19.07 -35.19
CA THR A 387 -8.72 20.37 -35.50
C THR A 387 -9.72 20.87 -34.44
N THR A 388 -10.02 20.08 -33.41
CA THR A 388 -10.95 20.43 -32.31
C THR A 388 -10.25 20.54 -30.95
N GLN A 389 -8.93 20.73 -30.91
CA GLN A 389 -8.16 20.66 -29.67
C GLN A 389 -8.59 21.72 -28.64
N GLU A 390 -8.86 22.94 -29.08
CA GLU A 390 -9.30 24.04 -28.21
C GLU A 390 -10.77 23.89 -27.77
N LYS A 391 -11.65 23.51 -28.70
CA LYS A 391 -13.09 23.36 -28.49
C LYS A 391 -13.55 21.97 -28.91
N GLY A 392 -13.61 21.06 -27.94
CA GLY A 392 -14.11 19.70 -28.14
C GLY A 392 -15.58 19.67 -28.55
N GLU A 393 -15.95 18.65 -29.31
CA GLU A 393 -17.31 18.42 -29.79
C GLU A 393 -18.05 17.49 -28.82
N LEU A 394 -19.16 17.94 -28.24
CA LEU A 394 -19.96 17.11 -27.36
C LEU A 394 -20.61 15.97 -28.17
N LEU A 395 -20.41 14.73 -27.74
CA LEU A 395 -21.09 13.56 -28.27
C LEU A 395 -22.33 13.26 -27.42
N ASN A 396 -23.50 13.31 -28.05
CA ASN A 396 -24.76 12.89 -27.45
C ASN A 396 -25.07 11.44 -27.87
N THR A 397 -25.02 10.51 -26.93
CA THR A 397 -25.22 9.07 -27.17
C THR A 397 -26.66 8.70 -27.54
N LEU A 398 -27.64 9.61 -27.39
CA LEU A 398 -29.01 9.42 -27.87
C LEU A 398 -29.24 9.88 -29.30
N ASP A 399 -28.29 10.65 -29.85
CA ASP A 399 -28.44 11.27 -31.16
C ASP A 399 -27.40 10.67 -32.10
N ASN A 400 -27.83 9.70 -32.92
CA ASN A 400 -26.97 9.06 -33.92
C ASN A 400 -26.30 10.09 -34.86
N ASP A 401 -26.93 11.21 -35.15
CA ASP A 401 -26.30 12.22 -35.98
C ASP A 401 -25.20 13.00 -35.24
N SER A 402 -25.12 12.92 -33.91
CA SER A 402 -24.08 13.57 -33.12
C SER A 402 -22.67 13.10 -33.51
N LEU A 403 -22.47 11.81 -33.75
CA LEU A 403 -21.17 11.29 -34.20
C LEU A 403 -20.97 11.51 -35.71
N THR A 404 -22.05 11.47 -36.49
CA THR A 404 -22.00 11.73 -37.93
C THR A 404 -21.58 13.17 -38.23
N ARG A 405 -22.17 14.15 -37.54
CA ARG A 405 -21.89 15.60 -37.68
C ARG A 405 -20.56 16.01 -37.05
N SER A 406 -20.01 15.23 -36.13
CA SER A 406 -18.71 15.51 -35.54
C SER A 406 -17.56 15.15 -36.49
N ARG A 407 -16.36 15.61 -36.15
CA ARG A 407 -15.12 15.32 -36.89
C ARG A 407 -14.55 13.93 -36.60
N PHE A 408 -15.32 13.05 -35.97
CA PHE A 408 -14.92 11.66 -35.72
C PHE A 408 -14.61 10.95 -37.04
N ASN A 409 -13.47 10.26 -37.09
CA ASN A 409 -13.01 9.54 -38.28
C ASN A 409 -12.63 8.10 -37.92
N THR A 410 -13.35 7.13 -38.45
CA THR A 410 -13.15 5.69 -38.17
C THR A 410 -11.78 5.15 -38.62
N LYS A 411 -11.05 5.87 -39.48
CA LYS A 411 -9.69 5.51 -39.88
C LYS A 411 -8.64 5.88 -38.82
N HIS A 412 -8.98 6.76 -37.88
CA HIS A 412 -8.07 7.17 -36.82
C HIS A 412 -8.26 6.30 -35.57
N PRO A 413 -7.18 5.97 -34.84
CA PRO A 413 -7.29 5.23 -33.58
C PRO A 413 -8.14 6.01 -32.57
N THR A 414 -8.97 5.28 -31.82
CA THR A 414 -9.89 5.86 -30.83
C THR A 414 -9.37 5.63 -29.43
N LYS A 415 -9.16 6.74 -28.70
CA LYS A 415 -8.73 6.76 -27.30
C LYS A 415 -9.88 7.28 -26.44
N VAL A 416 -10.21 6.59 -25.35
CA VAL A 416 -11.17 7.09 -24.35
C VAL A 416 -10.42 7.34 -23.06
N VAL A 417 -10.40 8.59 -22.59
CA VAL A 417 -9.68 9.01 -21.39
C VAL A 417 -10.66 9.27 -20.25
N VAL A 418 -10.44 8.60 -19.12
CA VAL A 418 -11.22 8.75 -17.89
C VAL A 418 -10.31 9.32 -16.80
N HIS A 419 -10.55 10.58 -16.44
CA HIS A 419 -9.76 11.28 -15.42
C HIS A 419 -9.99 10.68 -14.02
N GLY A 420 -9.26 11.15 -13.01
CA GLY A 420 -9.40 10.73 -11.60
C GLY A 420 -10.26 11.67 -10.76
N PHE A 421 -10.15 11.54 -9.42
CA PHE A 421 -10.83 12.39 -8.44
C PHE A 421 -10.51 13.88 -8.66
N GLY A 422 -11.52 14.74 -8.62
CA GLY A 422 -11.35 16.20 -8.80
C GLY A 422 -10.89 16.62 -10.20
N GLY A 423 -10.78 15.67 -11.14
CA GLY A 423 -10.37 15.91 -12.51
C GLY A 423 -11.48 16.49 -13.39
N GLY A 424 -11.13 16.71 -14.66
CA GLY A 424 -12.07 17.17 -15.68
C GLY A 424 -11.40 17.23 -17.05
N ARG A 425 -12.20 17.48 -18.08
CA ARG A 425 -11.72 17.49 -19.48
C ARG A 425 -10.73 18.61 -19.80
N ASN A 426 -10.78 19.70 -19.04
CA ASN A 426 -9.93 20.89 -19.22
C ASN A 426 -8.80 20.95 -18.18
N LEU A 427 -8.56 19.87 -17.44
CA LEU A 427 -7.52 19.78 -16.42
C LEU A 427 -6.51 18.69 -16.80
N SER A 428 -5.27 18.85 -16.36
CA SER A 428 -4.28 17.78 -16.39
C SER A 428 -4.78 16.56 -15.59
N PRO A 429 -4.55 15.32 -16.03
CA PRO A 429 -3.73 14.91 -17.19
C PRO A 429 -4.45 14.93 -18.54
N SER A 430 -5.76 15.20 -18.59
CA SER A 430 -6.58 15.09 -19.81
C SER A 430 -6.09 16.01 -20.94
N THR A 431 -5.75 17.25 -20.62
CA THR A 431 -5.24 18.24 -21.58
C THR A 431 -3.87 17.84 -22.12
N ASP A 432 -2.98 17.40 -21.25
CA ASP A 432 -1.58 17.17 -21.56
C ASP A 432 -1.42 15.89 -22.39
N MET A 433 -2.18 14.86 -22.05
CA MET A 433 -2.27 13.61 -22.81
C MET A 433 -2.81 13.84 -24.22
N ARG A 434 -3.85 14.67 -24.36
CA ARG A 434 -4.39 15.06 -25.67
C ARG A 434 -3.34 15.74 -26.53
N ASN A 435 -2.62 16.71 -25.95
CA ASN A 435 -1.55 17.44 -26.64
C ASN A 435 -0.43 16.47 -27.10
N ALA A 436 -0.04 15.52 -26.25
CA ALA A 436 0.98 14.52 -26.58
C ALA A 436 0.56 13.60 -27.74
N TYR A 437 -0.69 13.13 -27.78
CA TYR A 437 -1.19 12.34 -28.91
C TYR A 437 -1.26 13.15 -30.21
N PHE A 438 -1.70 14.42 -30.17
CA PHE A 438 -1.76 15.24 -31.38
C PHE A 438 -0.41 15.73 -31.88
N ALA A 439 0.63 15.73 -31.02
CA ALA A 439 2.01 15.87 -31.46
C ALA A 439 2.49 14.67 -32.31
N ARG A 440 1.83 13.50 -32.18
CA ARG A 440 2.19 12.26 -32.89
C ARG A 440 1.40 12.04 -34.17
N GLY A 441 0.11 12.35 -34.18
CA GLY A 441 -0.72 12.01 -35.33
C GLY A 441 -2.19 12.38 -35.16
N ASN A 442 -3.01 11.82 -36.05
CA ASN A 442 -4.45 12.02 -36.00
C ASN A 442 -5.10 10.91 -35.17
N TYR A 443 -5.84 11.31 -34.13
CA TYR A 443 -6.56 10.44 -33.22
C TYR A 443 -7.99 10.93 -33.02
N ASN A 444 -8.89 10.02 -32.65
CA ASN A 444 -10.15 10.39 -31.99
C ASN A 444 -9.92 10.26 -30.48
N ILE A 445 -9.83 11.38 -29.76
CA ILE A 445 -9.64 11.37 -28.30
C ILE A 445 -10.95 11.80 -27.66
N ILE A 446 -11.63 10.87 -27.00
CA ILE A 446 -12.86 11.13 -26.27
C ILE A 446 -12.53 11.24 -24.79
N ILE A 447 -12.75 12.40 -24.19
CA ILE A 447 -12.59 12.56 -22.74
C ILE A 447 -13.96 12.46 -22.08
N VAL A 448 -14.05 11.56 -21.09
CA VAL A 448 -15.23 11.42 -20.24
C VAL A 448 -15.16 12.48 -19.15
N ASP A 449 -16.04 13.47 -19.20
CA ASP A 449 -16.16 14.50 -18.18
C ASP A 449 -17.27 14.12 -17.20
N TYR A 450 -16.84 13.66 -16.03
CA TYR A 450 -17.69 13.29 -14.91
C TYR A 450 -17.31 14.03 -13.64
N GLY A 451 -16.52 15.11 -13.74
CA GLY A 451 -15.94 15.83 -12.60
C GLY A 451 -16.96 16.41 -11.62
N SER A 452 -18.25 16.43 -11.98
CA SER A 452 -19.33 16.78 -11.05
C SER A 452 -19.76 15.65 -10.10
N LEU A 453 -19.45 14.38 -10.43
CA LEU A 453 -19.74 13.20 -9.61
C LEU A 453 -18.69 12.96 -8.52
N VAL A 454 -17.43 13.24 -8.83
CA VAL A 454 -16.29 12.87 -7.98
C VAL A 454 -15.44 14.11 -7.71
N LYS A 455 -15.96 14.98 -6.84
CA LYS A 455 -15.34 16.24 -6.39
C LYS A 455 -15.70 16.52 -4.95
N GLU A 456 -14.99 17.44 -4.31
CA GLU A 456 -15.45 18.05 -3.07
C GLU A 456 -16.65 18.97 -3.35
N PRO A 457 -17.74 18.91 -2.56
CA PRO A 457 -17.92 18.19 -1.29
C PRO A 457 -18.79 16.91 -1.36
N CYS A 458 -18.61 16.15 -2.42
CA CYS A 458 -19.49 15.05 -2.83
C CYS A 458 -18.83 13.69 -2.57
N LEU A 459 -17.91 13.63 -1.62
CA LEU A 459 -16.98 12.50 -1.48
C LEU A 459 -17.69 11.18 -1.13
N SER A 460 -18.82 11.25 -0.41
CA SER A 460 -19.69 10.10 -0.12
C SER A 460 -20.16 9.34 -1.36
N GLN A 461 -20.16 9.98 -2.53
CA GLN A 461 -20.61 9.37 -3.79
C GLN A 461 -19.58 8.42 -4.37
N ILE A 462 -18.33 8.41 -3.89
CA ILE A 462 -17.30 7.46 -4.33
C ILE A 462 -17.78 6.00 -4.20
N GLU A 463 -18.67 5.68 -3.26
CA GLU A 463 -19.18 4.31 -3.08
C GLU A 463 -20.00 3.78 -4.27
N TRP A 464 -20.70 4.66 -5.00
CA TRP A 464 -21.64 4.26 -6.06
C TRP A 464 -21.39 4.95 -7.42
N ALA A 465 -20.84 6.17 -7.42
CA ALA A 465 -20.61 6.98 -8.62
C ALA A 465 -19.70 6.30 -9.66
N PRO A 466 -18.65 5.53 -9.29
CA PRO A 466 -17.85 4.80 -10.27
C PRO A 466 -18.66 3.77 -11.06
N ARG A 467 -19.58 3.05 -10.41
CA ARG A 467 -20.47 2.09 -11.12
C ARG A 467 -21.43 2.80 -12.04
N PHE A 468 -22.02 3.89 -11.55
CA PHE A 468 -22.91 4.72 -12.35
C PHE A 468 -22.17 5.31 -13.57
N ALA A 469 -20.95 5.83 -13.37
CA ALA A 469 -20.11 6.32 -14.45
C ALA A 469 -19.76 5.20 -15.45
N ALA A 470 -19.46 3.99 -14.97
CA ALA A 470 -19.18 2.83 -15.81
C ALA A 470 -20.39 2.48 -16.70
N THR A 471 -21.61 2.37 -16.14
CA THR A 471 -22.83 2.14 -16.93
C THR A 471 -23.02 3.20 -18.02
N CYS A 472 -22.72 4.47 -17.71
CA CYS A 472 -22.84 5.55 -18.69
C CYS A 472 -21.76 5.47 -19.77
N ILE A 473 -20.52 5.11 -19.42
CA ILE A 473 -19.44 4.92 -20.39
C ILE A 473 -19.70 3.69 -21.27
N THR A 474 -20.31 2.63 -20.75
CA THR A 474 -20.79 1.49 -21.55
C THR A 474 -21.74 1.94 -22.65
N GLN A 475 -22.69 2.83 -22.34
CA GLN A 475 -23.57 3.42 -23.36
C GLN A 475 -22.78 4.17 -24.45
N LEU A 476 -21.68 4.86 -24.11
CA LEU A 476 -20.81 5.48 -25.12
C LEU A 476 -20.11 4.43 -26.00
N VAL A 477 -19.60 3.34 -25.40
CA VAL A 477 -18.92 2.27 -26.14
C VAL A 477 -19.90 1.58 -27.09
N GLU A 478 -21.09 1.22 -26.62
CA GLU A 478 -22.15 0.64 -27.43
C GLU A 478 -22.62 1.60 -28.53
N TYR A 479 -22.75 2.89 -28.21
CA TYR A 479 -23.05 3.93 -29.19
C TYR A 479 -22.01 3.97 -30.32
N LEU A 480 -20.72 3.82 -30.03
CA LEU A 480 -19.67 3.73 -31.05
C LEU A 480 -19.72 2.39 -31.81
N GLN A 481 -19.96 1.27 -31.13
CA GLN A 481 -20.01 -0.06 -31.71
C GLN A 481 -21.14 -0.21 -32.73
N TYR A 482 -22.34 0.23 -32.37
CA TYR A 482 -23.55 0.03 -33.16
C TYR A 482 -23.88 1.24 -34.07
N HIS A 483 -23.00 2.25 -34.16
CA HIS A 483 -23.27 3.44 -34.96
C HIS A 483 -23.37 3.10 -36.48
N PRO A 484 -24.44 3.51 -37.19
CA PRO A 484 -24.74 3.01 -38.54
C PRO A 484 -23.73 3.40 -39.63
N LYS A 485 -23.01 4.51 -39.46
CA LYS A 485 -22.06 5.04 -40.48
C LYS A 485 -20.60 5.07 -40.04
N LYS A 486 -20.37 4.99 -38.74
CA LYS A 486 -19.07 5.27 -38.09
C LYS A 486 -18.81 4.25 -36.97
N ALA A 487 -19.21 3.00 -37.20
CA ALA A 487 -19.06 1.91 -36.25
C ALA A 487 -17.59 1.70 -35.89
N VAL A 488 -17.30 1.55 -34.60
CA VAL A 488 -15.99 1.17 -34.08
C VAL A 488 -16.18 0.03 -33.08
N PRO A 489 -15.68 -1.19 -33.38
CA PRO A 489 -15.83 -2.31 -32.46
C PRO A 489 -15.02 -2.07 -31.16
N PRO A 490 -15.48 -2.57 -30.00
CA PRO A 490 -14.80 -2.36 -28.71
C PRO A 490 -13.33 -2.77 -28.70
N GLU A 491 -12.96 -3.81 -29.46
CA GLU A 491 -11.59 -4.32 -29.59
C GLU A 491 -10.61 -3.32 -30.23
N LYS A 492 -11.12 -2.27 -30.91
CA LYS A 492 -10.31 -1.19 -31.51
C LYS A 492 -10.21 0.05 -30.61
N ILE A 493 -10.81 0.01 -29.43
CA ILE A 493 -10.79 1.12 -28.47
C ILE A 493 -9.69 0.87 -27.44
N HIS A 494 -8.83 1.87 -27.26
CA HIS A 494 -7.88 1.91 -26.14
C HIS A 494 -8.40 2.92 -25.10
N THR A 495 -8.77 2.42 -23.93
CA THR A 495 -9.25 3.21 -22.80
C THR A 495 -8.12 3.45 -21.79
N ILE A 496 -7.97 4.67 -21.30
CA ILE A 496 -6.90 5.07 -20.37
C ILE A 496 -7.56 5.71 -19.14
N GLY A 497 -7.32 5.14 -17.96
CA GLY A 497 -7.95 5.58 -16.72
C GLY A 497 -6.90 5.98 -15.69
N TYR A 498 -7.07 7.11 -15.03
CA TYR A 498 -6.20 7.55 -13.94
C TYR A 498 -6.88 7.41 -12.58
N SER A 499 -6.20 6.78 -11.61
CA SER A 499 -6.70 6.61 -10.24
C SER A 499 -8.08 5.93 -10.23
N VAL A 500 -9.11 6.60 -9.70
CA VAL A 500 -10.52 6.15 -9.76
C VAL A 500 -10.96 5.78 -11.19
N GLY A 501 -10.49 6.53 -12.20
CA GLY A 501 -10.83 6.30 -13.60
C GLY A 501 -10.38 4.94 -14.14
N ALA A 502 -9.30 4.37 -13.59
CA ALA A 502 -8.84 3.02 -13.96
C ALA A 502 -9.86 1.95 -13.54
N HIS A 503 -10.38 2.03 -12.32
CA HIS A 503 -11.43 1.11 -11.83
C HIS A 503 -12.76 1.31 -12.55
N ILE A 504 -13.11 2.55 -12.92
CA ILE A 504 -14.30 2.81 -13.74
C ILE A 504 -14.20 2.02 -15.07
N LEU A 505 -13.01 1.94 -15.68
CA LEU A 505 -12.83 1.20 -16.93
C LEU A 505 -12.90 -0.32 -16.76
N GLY A 506 -12.40 -0.88 -15.65
CA GLY A 506 -12.63 -2.29 -15.33
C GLY A 506 -14.13 -2.59 -15.18
N LEU A 507 -14.86 -1.72 -14.47
CA LEU A 507 -16.32 -1.84 -14.34
C LEU A 507 -17.07 -1.69 -15.67
N VAL A 508 -16.57 -0.91 -16.65
CA VAL A 508 -17.18 -0.81 -17.99
C VAL A 508 -17.19 -2.17 -18.68
N ALA A 509 -16.10 -2.95 -18.55
CA ALA A 509 -16.01 -4.28 -19.14
C ALA A 509 -17.11 -5.23 -18.64
N ASN A 510 -17.47 -5.12 -17.36
CA ASN A 510 -18.53 -5.91 -16.75
C ASN A 510 -19.95 -5.56 -17.23
N HIS A 511 -20.14 -4.41 -17.89
CA HIS A 511 -21.46 -3.95 -18.34
C HIS A 511 -21.65 -4.06 -19.86
N LEU A 512 -20.60 -4.37 -20.64
CA LEU A 512 -20.72 -4.51 -22.09
C LEU A 512 -21.61 -5.71 -22.45
N SER A 513 -22.62 -5.48 -23.29
CA SER A 513 -23.51 -6.56 -23.75
C SER A 513 -22.80 -7.55 -24.68
N GLU A 514 -21.92 -7.05 -25.55
CA GLU A 514 -21.18 -7.84 -26.54
C GLU A 514 -19.79 -7.28 -26.79
N GLY A 515 -18.84 -8.17 -27.05
CA GLY A 515 -17.45 -7.81 -27.35
C GLY A 515 -16.63 -7.48 -26.09
N LYS A 516 -15.37 -7.11 -26.31
CA LYS A 516 -14.41 -6.82 -25.23
C LYS A 516 -13.55 -5.63 -25.62
N LEU A 517 -13.22 -4.78 -24.65
CA LEU A 517 -12.33 -3.64 -24.90
C LEU A 517 -10.97 -4.11 -25.43
N GLY A 518 -10.41 -3.37 -26.38
CA GLY A 518 -9.12 -3.68 -26.99
C GLY A 518 -7.97 -3.59 -26.01
N ARG A 519 -7.87 -2.44 -25.33
CA ARG A 519 -6.84 -2.20 -24.32
C ARG A 519 -7.34 -1.30 -23.20
N ILE A 520 -7.06 -1.67 -21.95
CA ILE A 520 -7.18 -0.78 -20.79
C ILE A 520 -5.77 -0.48 -20.28
N THR A 521 -5.41 0.81 -20.20
CA THR A 521 -4.24 1.25 -19.43
C THR A 521 -4.68 1.89 -18.12
N GLY A 522 -4.30 1.28 -16.99
CA GLY A 522 -4.51 1.80 -15.65
C GLY A 522 -3.31 2.62 -15.17
N LEU A 523 -3.53 3.91 -14.94
CA LEU A 523 -2.51 4.82 -14.41
C LEU A 523 -2.71 4.97 -12.89
N ASP A 524 -1.88 4.30 -12.12
CA ASP A 524 -1.90 4.18 -10.66
C ASP A 524 -3.34 3.98 -10.11
N PRO A 525 -4.01 2.85 -10.46
CA PRO A 525 -5.35 2.53 -9.99
C PRO A 525 -5.41 2.63 -8.47
N THR A 526 -6.44 3.28 -7.93
CA THR A 526 -6.41 3.66 -6.53
C THR A 526 -6.85 2.57 -5.56
N ILE A 527 -6.17 2.45 -4.42
CA ILE A 527 -6.48 1.47 -3.39
C ILE A 527 -7.86 1.66 -2.73
N PHE A 528 -8.50 2.84 -2.88
CA PHE A 528 -9.78 3.15 -2.25
C PHE A 528 -10.92 2.17 -2.61
N PHE A 529 -10.85 1.47 -3.74
CA PHE A 529 -11.85 0.46 -4.13
C PHE A 529 -11.47 -0.97 -3.75
N TYR A 530 -10.23 -1.18 -3.28
CA TYR A 530 -9.58 -2.48 -3.10
C TYR A 530 -9.67 -3.03 -1.66
N MET A 531 -10.31 -2.32 -0.71
CA MET A 531 -10.42 -2.75 0.70
C MET A 531 -11.48 -3.84 0.94
N GLY A 532 -11.86 -4.64 -0.08
CA GLY A 532 -12.86 -5.70 0.06
C GLY A 532 -12.47 -6.99 -0.66
N ASN A 533 -12.92 -8.14 -0.15
CA ASN A 533 -12.62 -9.47 -0.72
C ASN A 533 -13.34 -9.77 -2.06
N ASN A 534 -14.02 -8.80 -2.68
CA ASN A 534 -14.85 -9.01 -3.86
C ASN A 534 -14.19 -8.44 -5.13
N ARG A 535 -13.44 -9.31 -5.83
CA ARG A 535 -12.72 -8.99 -7.07
C ARG A 535 -13.59 -8.50 -8.23
N SER A 536 -14.92 -8.71 -8.20
CA SER A 536 -15.83 -8.24 -9.26
C SER A 536 -15.94 -6.70 -9.38
N ARG A 537 -15.24 -5.96 -8.53
CA ARG A 537 -15.28 -4.49 -8.46
C ARG A 537 -13.96 -3.83 -8.86
N ASP A 538 -12.95 -4.63 -9.21
CA ASP A 538 -11.59 -4.16 -9.45
C ASP A 538 -11.24 -4.19 -10.93
N LEU A 539 -10.21 -3.43 -11.32
CA LEU A 539 -9.59 -3.57 -12.63
C LEU A 539 -8.74 -4.83 -12.59
N ASP A 540 -9.01 -5.79 -13.48
CA ASP A 540 -8.18 -6.99 -13.62
C ASP A 540 -7.91 -7.36 -15.10
N TYR A 541 -7.00 -8.31 -15.31
CA TYR A 541 -6.54 -8.70 -16.65
C TYR A 541 -7.66 -9.25 -17.53
N THR A 542 -8.77 -9.71 -16.96
CA THR A 542 -9.94 -10.21 -17.67
C THR A 542 -10.83 -9.11 -18.23
N ASP A 543 -10.62 -7.83 -17.91
CA ASP A 543 -11.48 -6.71 -18.35
C ASP A 543 -11.26 -6.28 -19.81
N ALA A 544 -10.11 -6.58 -20.42
CA ALA A 544 -9.83 -6.27 -21.82
C ALA A 544 -9.03 -7.38 -22.52
N HIS A 545 -8.83 -7.27 -23.83
CA HIS A 545 -7.90 -8.14 -24.55
C HIS A 545 -6.45 -7.93 -24.09
N PHE A 546 -6.13 -6.71 -23.66
CA PHE A 546 -4.86 -6.38 -23.04
C PHE A 546 -5.07 -5.32 -21.94
N VAL A 547 -4.46 -5.54 -20.77
CA VAL A 547 -4.55 -4.64 -19.63
C VAL A 547 -3.13 -4.38 -19.15
N ASP A 548 -2.70 -3.13 -19.17
CA ASP A 548 -1.41 -2.73 -18.63
C ASP A 548 -1.58 -1.69 -17.52
N ILE A 549 -0.80 -1.84 -16.45
CA ILE A 549 -0.94 -1.00 -15.26
C ILE A 549 0.40 -0.38 -14.92
N LEU A 550 0.41 0.92 -14.67
CA LEU A 550 1.59 1.64 -14.21
C LEU A 550 1.39 2.01 -12.73
N HIS A 551 2.29 1.54 -11.88
CA HIS A 551 2.29 1.75 -10.43
C HIS A 551 3.35 2.79 -10.06
N THR A 552 2.93 3.88 -9.40
CA THR A 552 3.84 4.92 -8.88
C THR A 552 3.62 5.24 -7.40
N GLY A 553 2.43 5.00 -6.87
CA GLY A 553 2.05 5.18 -5.45
C GLY A 553 1.46 3.90 -4.82
N ALA A 554 1.85 2.72 -5.30
CA ALA A 554 1.32 1.43 -4.87
C ALA A 554 1.49 1.18 -3.37
N GLY A 555 0.38 0.90 -2.70
CA GLY A 555 0.32 0.53 -1.27
C GLY A 555 0.08 1.71 -0.35
N ILE A 556 -0.15 2.87 -0.95
CA ILE A 556 -0.38 4.11 -0.25
C ILE A 556 -1.67 4.73 -0.80
N LEU A 557 -1.67 5.17 -2.06
CA LEU A 557 -2.85 5.67 -2.76
C LEU A 557 -3.19 4.82 -4.00
N GLY A 558 -2.20 4.13 -4.57
CA GLY A 558 -2.35 3.12 -5.61
C GLY A 558 -2.54 1.70 -5.04
N GLN A 559 -3.21 0.83 -5.79
CA GLN A 559 -3.46 -0.58 -5.46
C GLN A 559 -2.15 -1.40 -5.44
N TRP A 560 -2.05 -2.40 -4.55
CA TRP A 560 -0.95 -3.38 -4.56
C TRP A 560 -1.26 -4.62 -5.40
N GLY A 561 -0.20 -5.28 -5.87
CA GLY A 561 -0.30 -6.54 -6.59
C GLY A 561 -0.48 -6.37 -8.10
N PRO A 562 -0.07 -7.39 -8.90
CA PRO A 562 -0.28 -7.36 -10.34
C PRO A 562 -1.75 -7.59 -10.67
N ASN A 563 -2.38 -6.63 -11.34
CA ASN A 563 -3.78 -6.76 -11.75
C ASN A 563 -3.93 -6.77 -13.27
N GLY A 564 -2.89 -6.39 -14.02
CA GLY A 564 -2.91 -6.39 -15.46
C GLY A 564 -2.43 -7.70 -16.08
N HIS A 565 -2.47 -7.73 -17.41
CA HIS A 565 -1.62 -8.63 -18.15
C HIS A 565 -0.15 -8.27 -17.94
N ALA A 566 0.18 -6.98 -17.93
CA ALA A 566 1.51 -6.45 -17.63
C ALA A 566 1.44 -5.33 -16.59
N ASP A 567 2.22 -5.46 -15.51
CA ASP A 567 2.29 -4.47 -14.44
C ASP A 567 3.68 -3.85 -14.38
N PHE A 568 3.74 -2.52 -14.38
CA PHE A 568 4.97 -1.73 -14.42
C PHE A 568 5.14 -0.95 -13.12
N TYR A 569 6.10 -1.36 -12.30
CA TYR A 569 6.45 -0.69 -11.05
C TYR A 569 7.55 0.33 -11.29
N VAL A 570 7.16 1.60 -11.38
CA VAL A 570 8.06 2.70 -11.68
C VAL A 570 8.85 3.07 -10.42
N ASN A 571 10.18 3.00 -10.50
CA ASN A 571 11.10 3.21 -9.39
C ASN A 571 10.79 2.32 -8.16
N GLY A 572 10.24 1.12 -8.38
CA GLY A 572 9.79 0.21 -7.31
C GLY A 572 8.33 0.39 -6.93
N GLY A 573 7.65 1.38 -7.51
CA GLY A 573 6.20 1.50 -7.53
C GLY A 573 5.56 2.31 -6.41
N SER A 574 6.32 2.78 -5.41
CA SER A 574 5.78 3.48 -4.24
C SER A 574 6.44 4.83 -3.92
N SER A 575 7.66 5.08 -4.42
CA SER A 575 8.39 6.33 -4.18
C SER A 575 9.08 6.80 -5.44
N GLN A 576 8.82 8.04 -5.84
CA GLN A 576 9.23 8.58 -7.12
C GLN A 576 10.30 9.67 -6.96
N PRO A 577 11.36 9.64 -7.78
CA PRO A 577 12.37 10.69 -7.80
C PRO A 577 11.75 12.08 -8.02
N GLY A 578 12.12 13.03 -7.15
CA GLY A 578 11.62 14.41 -7.19
C GLY A 578 10.27 14.65 -6.50
N CYS A 579 9.80 13.72 -5.67
CA CYS A 579 8.57 13.88 -4.86
C CYS A 579 8.82 14.14 -3.35
N ALA A 580 10.07 14.30 -2.91
CA ALA A 580 10.36 14.63 -1.51
C ALA A 580 9.86 16.05 -1.18
N HIS A 581 8.85 16.14 -0.32
CA HIS A 581 8.25 17.39 0.15
C HIS A 581 8.29 17.50 1.68
N ASP A 582 8.03 18.72 2.20
CA ASP A 582 8.04 19.03 3.64
C ASP A 582 6.99 18.21 4.43
N THR A 583 5.93 17.77 3.75
CA THR A 583 4.88 16.94 4.35
C THR A 583 4.76 15.58 3.67
N ILE A 584 4.45 14.56 4.47
CA ILE A 584 4.19 13.21 3.97
C ILE A 584 3.02 13.23 2.97
N PHE A 585 1.97 14.00 3.23
CA PHE A 585 0.82 14.07 2.34
C PHE A 585 1.18 14.59 0.94
N GLN A 586 2.00 15.65 0.84
CA GLN A 586 2.46 16.15 -0.45
C GLN A 586 3.37 15.13 -1.16
N THR A 587 4.20 14.42 -0.40
CA THR A 587 5.07 13.37 -0.95
C THR A 587 4.23 12.25 -1.56
N LEU A 588 3.27 11.70 -0.80
CA LEU A 588 2.41 10.60 -1.25
C LEU A 588 1.47 11.01 -2.40
N SER A 589 0.95 12.24 -2.37
CA SER A 589 0.17 12.78 -3.48
C SER A 589 1.03 12.99 -4.73
N CYS A 590 2.29 13.39 -4.60
CA CYS A 590 3.21 13.50 -5.72
C CYS A 590 3.53 12.11 -6.30
N ASP A 591 3.85 11.14 -5.45
CA ASP A 591 4.13 9.75 -5.86
C ASP A 591 2.96 9.15 -6.65
N HIS A 592 1.72 9.34 -6.16
CA HIS A 592 0.49 8.90 -6.83
C HIS A 592 0.24 9.58 -8.18
N THR A 593 0.53 10.88 -8.28
CA THR A 593 0.27 11.67 -9.50
C THR A 593 1.35 11.50 -10.57
N LYS A 594 2.56 11.06 -10.20
CA LYS A 594 3.73 10.98 -11.09
C LYS A 594 3.55 10.02 -12.27
N VAL A 595 2.63 9.05 -12.17
CA VAL A 595 2.28 8.17 -13.28
C VAL A 595 1.85 8.94 -14.53
N THR A 596 1.20 10.09 -14.34
CA THR A 596 0.62 10.88 -15.43
C THR A 596 1.69 11.47 -16.36
N PRO A 597 2.70 12.23 -15.89
CA PRO A 597 3.78 12.69 -16.76
C PRO A 597 4.62 11.56 -17.35
N TYR A 598 4.79 10.42 -16.66
CA TYR A 598 5.50 9.26 -17.23
C TYR A 598 4.76 8.67 -18.43
N PHE A 599 3.45 8.45 -18.31
CA PHE A 599 2.65 7.96 -19.44
C PHE A 599 2.59 8.99 -20.58
N ILE A 600 2.41 10.28 -20.27
CA ILE A 600 2.38 11.34 -21.28
C ILE A 600 3.71 11.40 -22.05
N GLU A 601 4.85 11.35 -21.34
CA GLU A 601 6.16 11.30 -22.00
C GLU A 601 6.33 10.00 -22.80
N SER A 602 5.77 8.87 -22.36
CA SER A 602 5.87 7.60 -23.11
C SER A 602 5.27 7.69 -24.51
N ILE A 603 4.27 8.55 -24.73
CA ILE A 603 3.65 8.78 -26.03
C ILE A 603 4.67 9.37 -27.01
N THR A 604 5.51 10.31 -26.54
CA THR A 604 6.41 11.11 -27.37
C THR A 604 7.91 10.84 -27.18
N SER A 605 8.30 9.99 -26.24
CA SER A 605 9.71 9.72 -25.93
C SER A 605 10.47 9.02 -27.05
N PRO A 606 11.56 9.61 -27.59
CA PRO A 606 12.41 8.98 -28.61
C PRO A 606 13.31 7.87 -28.05
N VAL A 607 13.42 7.74 -26.73
CA VAL A 607 14.28 6.73 -26.08
C VAL A 607 13.47 5.65 -25.37
N GLY A 608 12.25 5.97 -24.95
CA GLY A 608 11.31 5.03 -24.33
C GLY A 608 11.60 4.72 -22.85
N PHE A 609 10.56 4.26 -22.15
CA PHE A 609 10.64 3.75 -20.79
C PHE A 609 10.81 2.23 -20.84
N TRP A 610 12.06 1.77 -20.79
CA TRP A 610 12.36 0.34 -20.87
C TRP A 610 12.30 -0.30 -19.49
N ALA A 611 11.41 -1.28 -19.35
CA ALA A 611 11.17 -2.00 -18.12
C ALA A 611 11.67 -3.44 -18.24
N GLY A 612 12.35 -3.92 -17.20
CA GLY A 612 12.88 -5.27 -17.12
C GLY A 612 12.06 -6.13 -16.16
N PRO A 613 11.82 -7.42 -16.46
CA PRO A 613 11.14 -8.31 -15.53
C PRO A 613 12.00 -8.53 -14.28
N CYS A 614 11.35 -8.68 -13.13
CA CYS A 614 12.03 -9.10 -11.91
C CYS A 614 11.12 -9.93 -11.01
N PRO A 615 11.62 -10.96 -10.30
CA PRO A 615 10.77 -11.88 -9.53
C PRO A 615 9.92 -11.21 -8.44
N ASN A 616 10.42 -10.15 -7.82
CA ASN A 616 9.73 -9.40 -6.77
C ASN A 616 10.40 -8.04 -6.53
N LEU A 617 9.72 -7.17 -5.77
CA LEU A 617 10.18 -5.82 -5.45
C LEU A 617 11.51 -5.82 -4.70
N PHE A 618 11.71 -6.80 -3.80
CA PHE A 618 12.94 -6.89 -3.02
C PHE A 618 14.16 -7.12 -3.92
N SER A 619 14.09 -8.07 -4.87
CA SER A 619 15.15 -8.30 -5.87
C SER A 619 15.45 -7.05 -6.70
N TYR A 620 14.43 -6.24 -6.99
CA TYR A 620 14.61 -4.96 -7.68
C TYR A 620 15.35 -3.93 -6.82
N LEU A 621 14.93 -3.74 -5.57
CA LEU A 621 15.52 -2.72 -4.68
C LEU A 621 16.99 -2.97 -4.36
N ILE A 622 17.40 -4.25 -4.25
CA ILE A 622 18.79 -4.63 -3.99
C ILE A 622 19.63 -4.77 -5.27
N GLY A 623 19.04 -4.52 -6.45
CA GLY A 623 19.75 -4.56 -7.73
C GLY A 623 20.08 -5.96 -8.25
N TRP A 624 19.33 -6.99 -7.84
CA TRP A 624 19.55 -8.39 -8.24
C TRP A 624 18.79 -8.81 -9.51
N CYS A 625 18.11 -7.88 -10.17
CA CYS A 625 17.49 -8.15 -11.47
C CYS A 625 18.53 -7.96 -12.57
N GLU A 626 18.92 -9.04 -13.24
CA GLU A 626 19.72 -9.00 -14.46
C GLU A 626 18.93 -9.53 -15.67
N PRO A 627 17.86 -8.83 -16.11
CA PRO A 627 17.11 -9.26 -17.28
C PRO A 627 17.98 -9.18 -18.54
N LYS A 628 17.83 -10.16 -19.41
CA LYS A 628 18.49 -10.21 -20.72
C LYS A 628 17.95 -9.07 -21.58
N ASP A 629 18.77 -8.60 -22.52
CA ASP A 629 18.39 -7.53 -23.45
C ASP A 629 17.08 -7.82 -24.22
N THR A 630 16.75 -9.10 -24.46
CA THR A 630 15.52 -9.55 -25.13
C THR A 630 14.28 -9.55 -24.24
N GLU A 631 14.44 -9.41 -22.93
CA GLU A 631 13.35 -9.49 -21.94
C GLU A 631 12.80 -8.10 -21.59
N TYR A 632 13.50 -7.03 -21.96
CA TYR A 632 13.02 -5.68 -21.77
C TYR A 632 11.83 -5.37 -22.68
N VAL A 633 10.84 -4.70 -22.11
CA VAL A 633 9.65 -4.23 -22.81
C VAL A 633 9.47 -2.73 -22.59
N LEU A 634 8.82 -2.05 -23.52
CA LEU A 634 8.45 -0.64 -23.33
C LEU A 634 7.25 -0.54 -22.39
N MET A 635 7.33 0.33 -21.40
CA MET A 635 6.21 0.78 -20.59
C MET A 635 5.51 1.96 -21.29
N GLY A 636 4.18 2.01 -21.17
CA GLY A 636 3.35 3.15 -21.64
C GLY A 636 2.70 2.89 -22.99
N GLU A 637 2.50 3.93 -23.81
CA GLU A 637 1.71 3.85 -25.05
C GLU A 637 2.18 2.71 -25.99
N HIS A 638 3.50 2.52 -26.12
CA HIS A 638 4.12 1.60 -27.08
C HIS A 638 4.42 0.20 -26.52
N VAL A 639 3.85 -0.16 -25.37
CA VAL A 639 3.97 -1.53 -24.83
C VAL A 639 3.41 -2.57 -25.82
N THR A 640 4.08 -3.71 -25.92
CA THR A 640 3.59 -4.83 -26.71
C THR A 640 2.40 -5.51 -26.03
N HIS A 641 1.34 -5.80 -26.79
CA HIS A 641 0.16 -6.52 -26.27
C HIS A 641 0.47 -7.96 -25.85
N LYS A 642 1.68 -8.46 -26.15
CA LYS A 642 2.20 -9.77 -25.68
C LYS A 642 2.91 -9.69 -24.33
N ALA A 643 3.15 -8.50 -23.78
CA ALA A 643 3.83 -8.34 -22.49
C ALA A 643 3.01 -9.04 -21.40
N ARG A 644 3.68 -9.83 -20.54
CA ARG A 644 3.04 -10.57 -19.45
C ARG A 644 3.89 -10.54 -18.20
N GLY A 645 3.26 -10.27 -17.05
CA GLY A 645 3.89 -10.32 -15.75
C GLY A 645 4.35 -8.96 -15.23
N VAL A 646 5.29 -9.00 -14.27
CA VAL A 646 5.73 -7.84 -13.49
C VAL A 646 7.05 -7.31 -14.02
N TYR A 647 7.08 -6.01 -14.30
CA TYR A 647 8.22 -5.27 -14.81
C TYR A 647 8.57 -4.09 -13.92
N TYR A 648 9.84 -3.73 -13.89
CA TYR A 648 10.34 -2.57 -13.16
C TYR A 648 11.08 -1.62 -14.10
N VAL A 649 10.89 -0.32 -13.88
CA VAL A 649 11.51 0.73 -14.68
C VAL A 649 12.11 1.80 -13.78
N THR A 650 13.27 2.33 -14.16
CA THR A 650 13.89 3.47 -13.47
C THR A 650 13.73 4.75 -14.28
N THR A 651 13.50 5.88 -13.61
CA THR A 651 13.32 7.19 -14.26
C THR A 651 14.25 8.24 -13.68
N ASN A 652 14.43 9.35 -14.39
CA ASN A 652 15.04 10.55 -13.82
C ASN A 652 14.08 11.26 -12.85
N ALA A 653 14.60 12.17 -12.03
CA ALA A 653 13.79 13.02 -11.14
C ALA A 653 13.06 14.16 -11.88
N ASN A 654 13.63 14.62 -12.99
CA ASN A 654 13.11 15.71 -13.81
C ASN A 654 12.97 15.26 -15.28
N PRO A 655 12.08 15.89 -16.07
CA PRO A 655 11.96 15.62 -17.50
C PRO A 655 13.27 15.94 -18.26
N PRO A 656 13.61 15.19 -19.32
CA PRO A 656 12.96 13.95 -19.76
C PRO A 656 13.18 12.84 -18.73
N TYR A 657 12.09 12.18 -18.33
CA TYR A 657 12.07 11.13 -17.32
C TYR A 657 12.61 9.81 -17.86
N ALA A 658 12.37 9.53 -19.15
CA ALA A 658 12.80 8.32 -19.81
C ALA A 658 14.32 8.25 -19.89
N ARG A 659 14.90 7.11 -19.48
CA ARG A 659 16.35 6.88 -19.48
C ARG A 659 16.86 6.14 -20.73
N GLY A 660 15.96 5.66 -21.58
CA GLY A 660 16.30 4.81 -22.71
C GLY A 660 16.65 3.38 -22.35
N PHE A 661 17.12 2.60 -23.32
CA PHE A 661 17.38 1.17 -23.17
C PHE A 661 18.58 0.92 -22.22
N PRO A 662 18.37 0.25 -21.07
CA PRO A 662 19.43 0.01 -20.09
C PRO A 662 20.35 -1.16 -20.47
N GLY A 663 19.90 -2.07 -21.36
CA GLY A 663 20.63 -3.27 -21.76
C GLY A 663 21.97 -3.00 -22.45
N LYS A 664 22.77 -4.04 -22.63
CA LYS A 664 24.17 -3.94 -23.10
C LYS A 664 24.27 -3.71 -24.61
N ASN A 665 23.25 -4.11 -25.37
CA ASN A 665 23.24 -4.04 -26.83
C ASN A 665 23.13 -2.59 -27.33
N ARG A 666 24.20 -2.12 -27.98
CA ARG A 666 24.28 -0.77 -28.56
C ARG A 666 23.25 -0.50 -29.65
N LYS A 667 22.80 -1.51 -30.41
CA LYS A 667 21.79 -1.32 -31.47
C LYS A 667 20.43 -0.94 -30.89
N LEU A 668 20.03 -1.56 -29.77
CA LEU A 668 18.77 -1.26 -29.09
C LEU A 668 18.80 0.12 -28.40
N ARG A 669 19.98 0.62 -28.00
CA ARG A 669 20.15 1.98 -27.47
C ARG A 669 19.93 3.09 -28.50
N SER A 670 20.12 2.79 -29.80
CA SER A 670 19.95 3.74 -30.90
C SER A 670 18.62 3.60 -31.64
N ILE A 671 17.83 2.57 -31.33
CA ILE A 671 16.52 2.37 -31.93
C ILE A 671 15.54 3.31 -31.26
N SER A 672 15.07 4.28 -32.04
CA SER A 672 13.87 5.03 -31.72
C SER A 672 12.71 4.03 -31.61
N PRO A 673 11.86 4.06 -30.57
CA PRO A 673 10.70 3.18 -30.46
C PRO A 673 9.66 3.41 -31.59
N TYR A 674 9.96 4.32 -32.51
CA TYR A 674 9.14 4.70 -33.66
C TYR A 674 9.63 4.13 -35.00
N SER A 675 10.66 3.26 -35.02
CA SER A 675 11.17 2.62 -36.25
C SER A 675 10.40 1.39 -36.65
#